data_AF-J7RQ42-F1
#
_entry.id   AF-J7RQ42-F1
#
_cell.length_a   1.000
_cell.length_b   1.000
_cell.length_c   1.000
_cell.angle_alpha   90.00
_cell.angle_beta   90.00
_cell.angle_gamma   90.00
#
_symmetry.space_group_name_H-M   'P 1'
#
loop_
_entity.id
_entity.type
_entity.pdbx_description
1 polymer ?
#
loop_
_entity_poly.entity_id
_entity_poly.type
_entity_poly.pdbx_seq_one_letter_code
_entity_poly.pdbx_strand_id
1 'polypeptide(L)'
;MVNLESLTQNCSEYFSDEIDKLIKETDTKNILTVPLEKNFFPESLLNFSWDPLLKHQDLLETNFDELIDVTLKKAVSDNLMTTTENDDYSHKLVFTATILDFCLHSRAFRKNPDSWINAYFTLFGFPIELLDWSSELLHFWPYAESRLKWFQMGGNRVNEEFDGLSRLISYKPPVAEKLRRWNEMLSIIRYNISLNTPAHYKMKYNLEKFISELLPFAEESNFNRSSSVSRNQHSGNPWNKPVSSTKPATAKEKMASDYKFVFDKLLTCPLEFAFKPFDFKREVERTVSPFLDALFDYESEFYKTAKNIHKKNLASLEKLNENFFSDFTVINSKTPNYLKTSDAVKNKQQELWDNVISVLGNDKIMRPTVFDLNMSNPSTFYNQITKTENDYYRKQFVLQLVFSLNMVERLLTNPNVKELYKNVCQKEDTLKFIHFDKLSPNEIEKSILFCKHICERRVTTFYSFRDPTFNNIIVDLIRQNDHSLTQKIENFKAFQGFALPTVSKESVPVDYSFKKFGFIKMGNKQVNNIWKIPSGLDAVKSDVLKPQELYENLKQKCEGSLEEDETSGEIVKQWQILRSLRPRYLFEFSKMDETVGLRGLFDSSFAQKSEQEKKKLRDELLANIKKPHIERLALARKSKEERQTRKRKLEEENEVKDDKKLKTEVDEPNLAIVDSNQTDAVSDENGTLKHNQPKGDAKEDSAEVEKPKESSEGISEEPRETTS
;
A
#
# COMPACT_ATOMS: atom_id res chain seq x y z
N MET A 1 65.58 -34.28 28.22
CA MET A 1 64.31 -33.54 28.12
C MET A 1 64.55 -32.35 27.19
N VAL A 2 63.75 -32.17 26.15
CA VAL A 2 63.71 -30.90 25.40
C VAL A 2 62.86 -29.93 26.22
N ASN A 3 63.27 -28.67 26.36
CA ASN A 3 62.40 -27.68 26.99
C ASN A 3 61.34 -27.22 25.98
N LEU A 4 60.08 -27.58 26.23
CA LEU A 4 58.92 -27.19 25.44
C LEU A 4 58.78 -25.66 25.33
N GLU A 5 59.20 -24.91 26.35
CA GLU A 5 59.22 -23.44 26.32
C GLU A 5 60.19 -22.94 25.24
N SER A 6 61.40 -23.49 25.16
CA SER A 6 62.38 -23.11 24.13
C SER A 6 61.95 -23.52 22.71
N LEU A 7 61.27 -24.67 22.56
CA LEU A 7 60.70 -25.06 21.28
C LEU A 7 59.59 -24.07 20.86
N THR A 8 58.69 -23.73 21.79
CA THR A 8 57.61 -22.77 21.57
C THR A 8 58.14 -21.37 21.25
N GLN A 9 59.19 -20.91 21.94
CA GLN A 9 59.86 -19.63 21.67
C GLN A 9 60.43 -19.63 20.24
N ASN A 10 61.24 -20.64 19.88
CA ASN A 10 61.85 -20.74 18.55
C ASN A 10 60.80 -20.84 17.43
N CYS A 11 59.69 -21.57 17.65
CA CYS A 11 58.57 -21.64 16.71
C CYS A 11 57.86 -20.28 16.58
N SER A 12 57.68 -19.56 17.69
CA SER A 12 56.98 -18.26 17.72
C SER A 12 57.80 -17.16 17.05
N GLU A 13 59.11 -17.14 17.25
CA GLU A 13 60.04 -16.22 16.57
C GLU A 13 60.05 -16.50 15.06
N TYR A 14 60.29 -17.74 14.66
CA TYR A 14 60.27 -18.15 13.24
C TYR A 14 58.94 -17.80 12.55
N PHE A 15 57.81 -18.13 13.18
CA PHE A 15 56.49 -17.84 12.62
C PHE A 15 56.22 -16.32 12.54
N SER A 16 56.64 -15.55 13.54
CA SER A 16 56.49 -14.09 13.53
C SER A 16 57.31 -13.45 12.43
N ASP A 17 58.58 -13.85 12.25
CA ASP A 17 59.46 -13.38 11.18
C ASP A 17 58.89 -13.64 9.77
N GLU A 18 58.29 -14.81 9.53
CA GLU A 18 57.65 -15.13 8.25
C GLU A 18 56.39 -14.29 8.00
N ILE A 19 55.55 -14.09 9.01
CA ILE A 19 54.35 -13.24 8.92
C ILE A 19 54.75 -11.77 8.67
N ASP A 20 55.79 -11.28 9.36
CA ASP A 20 56.33 -9.92 9.18
C ASP A 20 56.88 -9.68 7.77
N LYS A 21 57.50 -10.68 7.14
CA LYS A 21 57.95 -10.61 5.73
C LYS A 21 56.76 -10.47 4.79
N LEU A 22 55.76 -11.35 4.90
CA LEU A 22 54.55 -11.32 4.07
C LEU A 22 53.79 -9.98 4.16
N ILE A 23 53.74 -9.40 5.37
CA ILE A 23 53.13 -8.08 5.63
C ILE A 23 53.91 -6.92 4.98
N LYS A 24 55.24 -7.01 4.91
CA LYS A 24 56.12 -5.97 4.32
C LYS A 24 56.25 -6.10 2.80
N GLU A 25 56.12 -7.31 2.26
CA GLU A 25 56.19 -7.58 0.82
C GLU A 25 54.87 -7.35 0.09
N THR A 26 53.74 -7.28 0.80
CA THR A 26 52.38 -7.22 0.22
C THR A 26 51.57 -6.04 0.76
N ASP A 27 50.69 -5.42 -0.04
CA ASP A 27 49.83 -4.33 0.45
C ASP A 27 48.66 -4.84 1.32
N THR A 28 48.95 -5.02 2.61
CA THR A 28 48.04 -5.53 3.65
C THR A 28 47.14 -4.45 4.29
N LYS A 29 47.20 -3.18 3.86
CA LYS A 29 46.51 -2.05 4.52
C LYS A 29 45.00 -2.24 4.73
N ASN A 30 44.34 -3.02 3.85
CA ASN A 30 42.90 -3.27 3.90
C ASN A 30 42.51 -4.56 4.64
N ILE A 31 43.46 -5.27 5.28
CA ILE A 31 43.19 -6.57 5.93
C ILE A 31 42.06 -6.49 6.96
N LEU A 32 41.91 -5.37 7.68
CA LEU A 32 40.84 -5.21 8.68
C LEU A 32 39.43 -5.20 8.07
N THR A 33 39.28 -5.02 6.75
CA THR A 33 37.97 -5.04 6.07
C THR A 33 37.82 -6.14 5.02
N VAL A 34 38.93 -6.67 4.49
CA VAL A 34 38.95 -7.70 3.44
C VAL A 34 39.71 -8.95 3.92
N PRO A 35 39.14 -10.17 3.77
CA PRO A 35 39.85 -11.42 4.09
C PRO A 35 41.04 -11.65 3.17
N LEU A 36 42.16 -12.10 3.73
CA LEU A 36 43.27 -12.65 2.96
C LEU A 36 42.82 -13.95 2.28
N GLU A 37 43.22 -14.14 1.03
CA GLU A 37 43.07 -15.42 0.35
C GLU A 37 44.04 -16.47 0.91
N LYS A 38 43.71 -17.76 0.79
CA LYS A 38 44.64 -18.86 1.12
C LYS A 38 45.98 -18.71 0.41
N ASN A 39 45.96 -18.19 -0.83
CA ASN A 39 47.12 -17.98 -1.70
C ASN A 39 48.14 -16.95 -1.17
N PHE A 40 47.77 -16.13 -0.18
CA PHE A 40 48.68 -15.20 0.48
C PHE A 40 49.75 -15.92 1.32
N PHE A 41 49.40 -17.08 1.88
CA PHE A 41 50.28 -17.84 2.77
C PHE A 41 51.03 -18.93 1.99
N PRO A 42 52.38 -19.00 2.09
CA PRO A 42 53.16 -20.08 1.49
C PRO A 42 52.66 -21.45 1.96
N GLU A 43 52.62 -22.44 1.06
CA GLU A 43 52.14 -23.79 1.40
C GLU A 43 52.97 -24.45 2.51
N SER A 44 54.27 -24.16 2.58
CA SER A 44 55.20 -24.55 3.66
C SER A 44 54.84 -23.95 5.03
N LEU A 45 54.25 -22.74 5.05
CA LEU A 45 53.78 -22.11 6.28
C LEU A 45 52.45 -22.74 6.72
N LEU A 46 51.53 -22.96 5.76
CA LEU A 46 50.21 -23.54 5.98
C LEU A 46 50.23 -25.03 6.39
N ASN A 47 51.16 -25.81 5.84
CA ASN A 47 51.31 -27.24 6.13
C ASN A 47 52.20 -27.53 7.36
N PHE A 48 52.61 -26.48 8.08
CA PHE A 48 53.45 -26.53 9.28
C PHE A 48 54.85 -27.15 9.08
N SER A 49 55.44 -27.08 7.87
CA SER A 49 56.82 -27.49 7.62
C SER A 49 57.84 -26.44 8.13
N TRP A 50 57.66 -25.98 9.38
CA TRP A 50 58.45 -24.93 10.00
C TRP A 50 59.79 -25.48 10.48
N ASP A 51 60.85 -24.72 10.24
CA ASP A 51 62.24 -25.11 10.51
C ASP A 51 62.52 -25.59 11.95
N PRO A 52 61.89 -25.03 13.02
CA PRO A 52 62.02 -25.55 14.39
C PRO A 52 61.21 -26.83 14.67
N LEU A 53 60.05 -27.03 14.01
CA LEU A 53 59.22 -28.23 14.18
C LEU A 53 59.85 -29.44 13.50
N LEU A 54 60.40 -29.25 12.28
CA LEU A 54 61.07 -30.32 11.52
C LEU A 54 62.26 -30.94 12.26
N LYS A 55 62.91 -30.18 13.14
CA LYS A 55 64.05 -30.63 13.97
C LYS A 55 63.65 -31.50 15.17
N HIS A 56 62.34 -31.66 15.44
CA HIS A 56 61.82 -32.34 16.63
C HIS A 56 60.62 -33.27 16.34
N GLN A 57 60.52 -33.82 15.12
CA GLN A 57 59.39 -34.66 14.69
C GLN A 57 58.98 -35.77 15.67
N ASP A 58 59.95 -36.45 16.30
CA ASP A 58 59.74 -37.55 17.26
C ASP A 58 58.89 -37.16 18.50
N LEU A 59 58.80 -35.86 18.82
CA LEU A 59 58.03 -35.32 19.95
C LEU A 59 56.62 -34.86 19.56
N LEU A 60 56.29 -34.85 18.27
CA LEU A 60 55.10 -34.18 17.72
C LEU A 60 53.91 -35.12 17.49
N GLU A 61 53.99 -36.41 17.82
CA GLU A 61 52.92 -37.36 17.48
C GLU A 61 51.57 -37.02 18.13
N THR A 62 51.53 -36.75 19.44
CA THR A 62 50.28 -36.55 20.20
C THR A 62 49.82 -35.10 20.33
N ASN A 63 50.72 -34.13 20.56
CA ASN A 63 50.36 -32.76 20.99
C ASN A 63 50.60 -31.68 19.92
N PHE A 64 50.59 -32.06 18.63
CA PHE A 64 50.90 -31.18 17.49
C PHE A 64 50.00 -29.93 17.41
N ASP A 65 48.68 -30.13 17.34
CA ASP A 65 47.70 -29.05 17.26
C ASP A 65 47.80 -28.10 18.48
N GLU A 66 48.12 -28.64 19.66
CA GLU A 66 48.31 -27.86 20.89
C GLU A 66 49.57 -26.98 20.83
N LEU A 67 50.69 -27.52 20.32
CA LEU A 67 51.94 -26.75 20.16
C LEU A 67 51.77 -25.62 19.14
N ILE A 68 51.07 -25.88 18.03
CA ILE A 68 50.69 -24.85 17.05
C ILE A 68 49.83 -23.79 17.74
N ASP A 69 48.77 -24.19 18.44
CA ASP A 69 47.87 -23.28 19.15
C ASP A 69 48.59 -22.41 20.18
N VAL A 70 49.52 -22.97 20.96
CA VAL A 70 50.33 -22.21 21.92
C VAL A 70 51.29 -21.26 21.21
N THR A 71 51.90 -21.69 20.09
CA THR A 71 52.76 -20.83 19.27
C THR A 71 52.00 -19.63 18.70
N LEU A 72 50.82 -19.84 18.11
CA LEU A 72 49.99 -18.77 17.56
C LEU A 72 49.50 -17.80 18.66
N LYS A 73 49.12 -18.33 19.84
CA LYS A 73 48.74 -17.51 21.01
C LYS A 73 49.91 -16.66 21.49
N LYS A 74 51.13 -17.22 21.52
CA LYS A 74 52.34 -16.51 21.90
C LYS A 74 52.70 -15.42 20.90
N ALA A 75 52.71 -15.69 19.60
CA ALA A 75 52.98 -14.67 18.57
C ALA A 75 51.99 -13.49 18.65
N VAL A 76 50.69 -13.75 18.84
CA VAL A 76 49.70 -12.69 19.05
C VAL A 76 49.93 -11.94 20.36
N SER A 77 50.18 -12.64 21.46
CA SER A 77 50.41 -12.04 22.78
C SER A 77 51.67 -11.18 22.80
N ASP A 78 52.78 -11.66 22.27
CA ASP A 78 54.06 -10.96 22.28
C ASP A 78 53.96 -9.69 21.41
N ASN A 79 53.36 -9.76 20.20
CA ASN A 79 53.07 -8.58 19.37
C ASN A 79 52.23 -7.53 20.09
N LEU A 80 51.09 -7.93 20.70
CA LEU A 80 50.19 -7.00 21.38
C LEU A 80 50.79 -6.42 22.67
N MET A 81 51.68 -7.15 23.36
CA MET A 81 52.34 -6.70 24.59
C MET A 81 53.62 -5.88 24.36
N THR A 82 54.17 -5.85 23.14
CA THR A 82 55.28 -4.93 22.83
C THR A 82 54.87 -3.49 23.11
N THR A 83 55.75 -2.70 23.72
CA THR A 83 55.56 -1.27 23.97
C THR A 83 56.79 -0.53 23.46
N THR A 84 56.76 -0.13 22.19
CA THR A 84 57.87 0.58 21.53
C THR A 84 57.56 2.06 21.38
N GLU A 85 58.57 2.91 21.55
CA GLU A 85 58.40 4.37 21.54
C GLU A 85 57.98 4.93 20.16
N ASN A 86 58.08 4.11 19.11
CA ASN A 86 57.56 4.35 17.76
C ASN A 86 56.50 3.29 17.37
N ASP A 87 55.58 2.96 18.28
CA ASP A 87 54.52 1.98 18.05
C ASP A 87 53.68 2.30 16.79
N ASP A 88 53.96 1.60 15.67
CA ASP A 88 52.99 1.49 14.59
C ASP A 88 51.85 0.57 15.03
N TYR A 89 50.90 1.20 15.73
CA TYR A 89 49.67 0.61 16.17
C TYR A 89 48.91 -0.11 15.04
N SER A 90 48.97 0.42 13.82
CA SER A 90 48.39 -0.19 12.61
C SER A 90 49.06 -1.52 12.29
N HIS A 91 50.39 -1.60 12.35
CA HIS A 91 51.15 -2.83 12.15
C HIS A 91 50.74 -3.92 13.14
N LYS A 92 50.60 -3.58 14.44
CA LYS A 92 50.15 -4.55 15.47
C LYS A 92 48.79 -5.16 15.13
N LEU A 93 47.83 -4.34 14.69
CA LEU A 93 46.52 -4.83 14.25
C LEU A 93 46.58 -5.69 12.98
N VAL A 94 47.35 -5.26 11.97
CA VAL A 94 47.57 -5.98 10.72
C VAL A 94 48.18 -7.37 10.98
N PHE A 95 49.19 -7.43 11.85
CA PHE A 95 49.86 -8.67 12.25
C PHE A 95 48.88 -9.64 12.94
N THR A 96 48.14 -9.17 13.95
CA THR A 96 47.17 -10.03 14.65
C THR A 96 46.00 -10.46 13.75
N ALA A 97 45.53 -9.61 12.84
CA ALA A 97 44.55 -9.99 11.81
C ALA A 97 45.10 -11.07 10.85
N THR A 98 46.37 -10.95 10.44
CA THR A 98 47.05 -11.92 9.57
C THR A 98 47.17 -13.30 10.23
N ILE A 99 47.46 -13.36 11.54
CA ILE A 99 47.51 -14.63 12.28
C ILE A 99 46.12 -15.28 12.42
N LEU A 100 45.07 -14.48 12.58
CA LEU A 100 43.69 -14.98 12.66
C LEU A 100 43.23 -15.55 11.30
N ASP A 101 43.49 -14.85 10.19
CA ASP A 101 43.25 -15.36 8.83
C ASP A 101 44.08 -16.64 8.56
N PHE A 102 45.35 -16.69 8.99
CA PHE A 102 46.20 -17.90 8.92
C PHE A 102 45.59 -19.09 9.68
N CYS A 103 45.04 -18.87 10.88
CA CYS A 103 44.43 -19.91 11.69
C CYS A 103 43.18 -20.55 11.02
N LEU A 104 42.48 -19.80 10.16
CA LEU A 104 41.43 -20.37 9.31
C LEU A 104 42.03 -21.20 8.17
N HIS A 105 42.95 -20.64 7.41
CA HIS A 105 43.46 -21.26 6.17
C HIS A 105 44.29 -22.53 6.42
N SER A 106 44.96 -22.60 7.57
CA SER A 106 45.73 -23.76 8.01
C SER A 106 44.86 -24.92 8.55
N ARG A 107 43.53 -24.75 8.72
CA ARG A 107 42.63 -25.77 9.31
C ARG A 107 42.69 -27.13 8.61
N ALA A 108 42.96 -27.15 7.30
CA ALA A 108 43.04 -28.36 6.49
C ALA A 108 44.28 -29.22 6.74
N PHE A 109 45.30 -28.67 7.41
CA PHE A 109 46.59 -29.33 7.68
C PHE A 109 46.77 -29.72 9.17
N ARG A 110 45.78 -29.44 10.02
CA ARG A 110 45.76 -29.85 11.44
C ARG A 110 45.47 -31.34 11.57
N LYS A 111 45.98 -31.98 12.64
CA LYS A 111 45.71 -33.41 12.91
C LYS A 111 44.26 -33.65 13.30
N ASN A 112 43.62 -32.69 13.97
CA ASN A 112 42.19 -32.67 14.17
C ASN A 112 41.57 -31.48 13.40
N PRO A 113 40.96 -31.71 12.21
CA PRO A 113 40.37 -30.65 11.40
C PRO A 113 39.18 -29.91 12.05
N ASP A 114 38.67 -30.37 13.20
CA ASP A 114 37.64 -29.69 13.98
C ASP A 114 38.24 -28.85 15.14
N SER A 115 39.56 -28.93 15.41
CA SER A 115 40.21 -28.22 16.52
C SER A 115 40.33 -26.71 16.30
N TRP A 116 40.48 -26.28 15.03
CA TRP A 116 40.78 -24.90 14.62
C TRP A 116 39.79 -23.87 15.17
N ILE A 117 38.50 -24.22 15.34
CA ILE A 117 37.48 -23.26 15.76
C ILE A 117 37.72 -22.83 17.21
N ASN A 118 38.18 -23.73 18.08
CA ASN A 118 38.53 -23.41 19.47
C ASN A 118 39.81 -22.57 19.54
N ALA A 119 40.77 -22.83 18.64
CA ALA A 119 41.97 -22.02 18.47
C ALA A 119 41.62 -20.59 18.04
N TYR A 120 40.85 -20.45 16.96
CA TYR A 120 40.44 -19.18 16.37
C TYR A 120 39.63 -18.31 17.35
N PHE A 121 38.62 -18.88 18.04
CA PHE A 121 37.90 -18.19 19.11
C PHE A 121 38.78 -17.83 20.33
N THR A 122 39.90 -18.53 20.54
CA THR A 122 40.85 -18.20 21.61
C THR A 122 41.82 -17.11 21.20
N LEU A 123 42.35 -17.16 19.99
CA LEU A 123 43.19 -16.11 19.41
C LEU A 123 42.43 -14.78 19.32
N PHE A 124 41.15 -14.81 18.92
CA PHE A 124 40.27 -13.63 18.89
C PHE A 124 39.94 -13.07 20.30
N GLY A 125 40.20 -13.83 21.36
CA GLY A 125 40.16 -13.33 22.74
C GLY A 125 41.23 -12.27 23.01
N PHE A 126 42.47 -12.48 22.55
CA PHE A 126 43.61 -11.61 22.88
C PHE A 126 43.39 -10.13 22.47
N PRO A 127 42.90 -9.78 21.26
CA PRO A 127 42.51 -8.41 20.93
C PRO A 127 41.49 -7.80 21.92
N ILE A 128 40.47 -8.57 22.32
CA ILE A 128 39.42 -8.10 23.24
C ILE A 128 39.96 -7.92 24.67
N GLU A 129 41.00 -8.67 25.03
CA GLU A 129 41.59 -8.70 26.37
C GLU A 129 42.73 -7.70 26.58
N LEU A 130 43.48 -7.36 25.52
CA LEU A 130 44.74 -6.63 25.60
C LEU A 130 44.71 -5.21 24.99
N LEU A 131 43.83 -4.95 24.03
CA LEU A 131 43.66 -3.60 23.44
C LEU A 131 42.82 -2.70 24.35
N ASP A 132 43.02 -1.37 24.29
CA ASP A 132 42.06 -0.42 24.88
C ASP A 132 40.67 -0.63 24.28
N TRP A 133 39.72 -0.95 25.15
CA TRP A 133 38.30 -1.11 24.82
C TRP A 133 37.72 0.11 24.07
N SER A 134 38.11 1.33 24.46
CA SER A 134 37.43 2.53 23.98
C SER A 134 37.84 2.94 22.58
N SER A 135 39.13 2.82 22.25
CA SER A 135 39.72 3.36 21.03
C SER A 135 40.37 2.27 20.18
N GLU A 136 41.24 1.44 20.75
CA GLU A 136 42.02 0.47 19.99
C GLU A 136 41.17 -0.69 19.46
N LEU A 137 40.43 -1.36 20.35
CA LEU A 137 39.54 -2.46 19.95
C LEU A 137 38.48 -2.02 18.93
N LEU A 138 38.08 -0.74 18.97
CA LEU A 138 37.18 -0.13 18.00
C LEU A 138 37.81 0.05 16.60
N HIS A 139 39.13 0.26 16.49
CA HIS A 139 39.85 0.26 15.20
C HIS A 139 40.05 -1.16 14.67
N PHE A 140 40.24 -2.15 15.54
CA PHE A 140 40.31 -3.56 15.16
C PHE A 140 38.94 -4.13 14.72
N TRP A 141 37.83 -3.61 15.26
CA TRP A 141 36.50 -4.20 15.12
C TRP A 141 36.01 -4.53 13.70
N PRO A 142 36.32 -3.77 12.63
CA PRO A 142 35.96 -4.14 11.25
C PRO A 142 36.42 -5.55 10.86
N TYR A 143 37.49 -6.07 11.48
CA TYR A 143 37.94 -7.45 11.31
C TYR A 143 36.85 -8.44 11.76
N ALA A 144 36.28 -8.24 12.95
CA ALA A 144 35.25 -9.10 13.52
C ALA A 144 33.97 -9.11 12.66
N GLU A 145 33.55 -7.93 12.15
CA GLU A 145 32.38 -7.82 11.28
C GLU A 145 32.61 -8.46 9.90
N SER A 146 33.78 -8.22 9.28
CA SER A 146 34.11 -8.81 7.96
C SER A 146 34.27 -10.35 8.03
N ARG A 147 34.75 -10.89 9.15
CA ARG A 147 34.94 -12.35 9.36
C ARG A 147 33.78 -13.05 10.08
N LEU A 148 32.66 -12.38 10.38
CA LEU A 148 31.52 -12.96 11.13
C LEU A 148 31.13 -14.38 10.66
N LYS A 149 31.05 -14.60 9.34
CA LYS A 149 30.71 -15.91 8.75
C LYS A 149 31.66 -17.04 9.17
N TRP A 150 32.95 -16.76 9.37
CA TRP A 150 33.93 -17.76 9.79
C TRP A 150 33.74 -18.20 11.24
N PHE A 151 33.25 -17.30 12.11
CA PHE A 151 32.82 -17.69 13.45
C PHE A 151 31.54 -18.56 13.37
N GLN A 152 30.56 -18.15 12.55
CA GLN A 152 29.28 -18.86 12.36
C GLN A 152 29.43 -20.27 11.75
N MET A 153 30.49 -20.54 10.97
CA MET A 153 30.83 -21.88 10.46
C MET A 153 30.93 -22.94 11.57
N GLY A 154 31.35 -22.55 12.78
CA GLY A 154 31.49 -23.46 13.91
C GLY A 154 32.38 -24.67 13.60
N GLY A 155 31.97 -25.85 14.09
CA GLY A 155 32.61 -27.14 13.81
C GLY A 155 32.20 -27.78 12.48
N ASN A 156 31.85 -26.99 11.45
CA ASN A 156 31.62 -27.54 10.12
C ASN A 156 32.92 -28.11 9.55
N ARG A 157 32.82 -29.30 8.96
CA ARG A 157 33.97 -30.00 8.38
C ARG A 157 34.54 -29.20 7.21
N VAL A 158 35.84 -29.35 6.97
CA VAL A 158 36.64 -28.57 5.99
C VAL A 158 36.02 -28.51 4.59
N ASN A 159 35.23 -29.51 4.19
CA ASN A 159 34.61 -29.68 2.88
C ASN A 159 33.11 -29.31 2.82
N GLU A 160 32.48 -28.88 3.92
CA GLU A 160 31.11 -28.36 3.91
C GLU A 160 31.13 -26.86 3.60
N GLU A 161 30.47 -26.45 2.51
CA GLU A 161 30.21 -25.02 2.26
C GLU A 161 29.28 -24.45 3.35
N PHE A 162 29.53 -23.20 3.74
CA PHE A 162 28.73 -22.54 4.77
C PHE A 162 27.34 -22.18 4.22
N ASP A 163 26.34 -22.95 4.63
CA ASP A 163 24.92 -22.82 4.25
C ASP A 163 24.28 -21.46 4.59
N GLY A 164 24.93 -20.65 5.43
CA GLY A 164 24.45 -19.32 5.87
C GLY A 164 23.77 -19.34 7.24
N LEU A 165 23.67 -20.50 7.90
CA LEU A 165 23.06 -20.65 9.22
C LEU A 165 24.14 -20.96 10.26
N SER A 166 24.20 -20.14 11.32
CA SER A 166 25.06 -20.44 12.46
C SER A 166 24.62 -21.73 13.13
N ARG A 167 25.54 -22.69 13.28
CA ARG A 167 25.31 -23.95 14.02
C ARG A 167 25.79 -23.86 15.48
N LEU A 168 26.13 -22.65 15.94
CA LEU A 168 26.67 -22.40 17.27
C LEU A 168 25.58 -22.45 18.35
N ILE A 169 25.95 -22.99 19.51
CA ILE A 169 25.08 -23.19 20.68
C ILE A 169 25.80 -22.63 21.91
N SER A 170 25.11 -21.79 22.66
CA SER A 170 25.68 -20.91 23.69
C SER A 170 26.28 -21.62 24.90
N TYR A 171 25.91 -22.88 25.17
CA TYR A 171 26.46 -23.72 26.24
C TYR A 171 27.48 -24.76 25.75
N LYS A 172 27.90 -24.72 24.48
CA LYS A 172 28.91 -25.63 23.90
C LYS A 172 30.22 -24.89 23.55
N PRO A 173 31.37 -25.59 23.51
CA PRO A 173 32.56 -25.03 22.87
C PRO A 173 32.28 -24.75 21.37
N PRO A 174 32.88 -23.71 20.77
CA PRO A 174 33.86 -22.78 21.36
C PRO A 174 33.23 -21.66 22.22
N VAL A 175 31.90 -21.49 22.16
CA VAL A 175 31.22 -20.26 22.60
C VAL A 175 31.08 -20.14 24.12
N ALA A 176 30.83 -21.23 24.85
CA ALA A 176 30.39 -21.20 26.25
C ALA A 176 31.23 -20.31 27.19
N GLU A 177 32.54 -20.46 27.17
CA GLU A 177 33.45 -19.68 28.03
C GLU A 177 33.61 -18.24 27.51
N LYS A 178 33.74 -18.06 26.19
CA LYS A 178 33.95 -16.75 25.57
C LYS A 178 32.72 -15.86 25.75
N LEU A 179 31.52 -16.40 25.53
CA LEU A 179 30.25 -15.71 25.76
C LEU A 179 30.06 -15.32 27.22
N ARG A 180 30.46 -16.18 28.17
CA ARG A 180 30.47 -15.80 29.60
C ARG A 180 31.39 -14.60 29.83
N ARG A 181 32.64 -14.66 29.37
CA ARG A 181 33.63 -13.58 29.56
C ARG A 181 33.23 -12.27 28.89
N TRP A 182 32.66 -12.33 27.69
CA TRP A 182 32.11 -11.16 26.99
C TRP A 182 30.94 -10.54 27.76
N ASN A 183 30.03 -11.34 28.33
CA ASN A 183 28.95 -10.84 29.19
C ASN A 183 29.47 -10.23 30.51
N GLU A 184 30.49 -10.82 31.13
CA GLU A 184 31.16 -10.25 32.31
C GLU A 184 31.76 -8.88 31.95
N MET A 185 32.45 -8.74 30.82
CA MET A 185 33.00 -7.47 30.33
C MET A 185 31.92 -6.42 30.02
N LEU A 186 30.86 -6.79 29.29
CA LEU A 186 29.69 -5.95 29.02
C LEU A 186 29.01 -5.47 30.31
N SER A 187 29.01 -6.30 31.37
CA SER A 187 28.48 -5.92 32.67
C SER A 187 29.30 -4.80 33.34
N ILE A 188 30.65 -4.89 33.32
CA ILE A 188 31.55 -3.89 33.89
C ILE A 188 31.31 -2.52 33.25
N ILE A 189 31.23 -2.47 31.91
CA ILE A 189 30.95 -1.25 31.15
C ILE A 189 29.54 -0.70 31.47
N ARG A 190 28.56 -1.59 31.65
CA ARG A 190 27.19 -1.22 32.05
C ARG A 190 27.12 -0.66 33.48
N TYR A 191 28.02 -1.04 34.38
CA TYR A 191 28.11 -0.46 35.72
C TYR A 191 28.83 0.92 35.73
N ASN A 192 29.79 1.16 34.82
CA ASN A 192 30.54 2.44 34.74
C ASN A 192 29.75 3.59 34.06
N ILE A 193 28.50 3.80 34.46
CA ILE A 193 27.56 4.73 33.81
C ILE A 193 28.09 6.18 33.76
N SER A 194 28.86 6.60 34.77
CA SER A 194 29.27 8.00 34.97
C SER A 194 30.48 8.47 34.16
N LEU A 195 31.30 7.55 33.62
CA LEU A 195 32.56 7.88 32.92
C LEU A 195 32.64 7.35 31.47
N ASN A 196 31.68 6.54 31.02
CA ASN A 196 31.65 6.03 29.65
C ASN A 196 31.61 7.17 28.62
N THR A 197 32.57 7.16 27.69
CA THR A 197 32.57 8.03 26.50
C THR A 197 31.67 7.43 25.39
N PRO A 198 31.29 8.19 24.35
CA PRO A 198 30.62 7.66 23.17
C PRO A 198 31.31 6.44 22.55
N ALA A 199 32.65 6.43 22.54
CA ALA A 199 33.43 5.29 22.03
C ALA A 199 33.16 4.00 22.82
N HIS A 200 33.02 4.08 24.15
CA HIS A 200 32.66 2.94 25.00
C HIS A 200 31.27 2.37 24.63
N TYR A 201 30.29 3.24 24.37
CA TYR A 201 28.95 2.82 23.95
C TYR A 201 28.93 2.24 22.54
N LYS A 202 29.75 2.77 21.63
CA LYS A 202 29.91 2.26 20.26
C LYS A 202 30.55 0.88 20.26
N MET A 203 31.64 0.67 21.01
CA MET A 203 32.26 -0.64 21.17
C MET A 203 31.34 -1.64 21.90
N LYS A 204 30.58 -1.19 22.91
CA LYS A 204 29.54 -2.00 23.57
C LYS A 204 28.46 -2.47 22.58
N TYR A 205 27.90 -1.56 21.78
CA TYR A 205 26.94 -1.90 20.73
C TYR A 205 27.52 -2.88 19.72
N ASN A 206 28.75 -2.65 19.28
CA ASN A 206 29.47 -3.52 18.35
C ASN A 206 29.60 -4.97 18.86
N LEU A 207 29.99 -5.18 20.13
CA LEU A 207 30.06 -6.51 20.72
C LEU A 207 28.67 -7.14 20.95
N GLU A 208 27.68 -6.37 21.43
CA GLU A 208 26.31 -6.87 21.61
C GLU A 208 25.68 -7.30 20.27
N LYS A 209 25.90 -6.52 19.21
CA LYS A 209 25.52 -6.85 17.83
C LYS A 209 26.19 -8.15 17.38
N PHE A 210 27.51 -8.24 17.44
CA PHE A 210 28.26 -9.42 17.01
C PHE A 210 27.81 -10.69 17.74
N ILE A 211 27.60 -10.64 19.06
CA ILE A 211 27.09 -11.78 19.83
C ILE A 211 25.68 -12.19 19.35
N SER A 212 24.82 -11.22 19.04
CA SER A 212 23.44 -11.49 18.59
C SER A 212 23.37 -12.00 17.14
N GLU A 213 24.30 -11.58 16.27
CA GLU A 213 24.46 -12.09 14.91
C GLU A 213 25.22 -13.43 14.84
N LEU A 214 26.05 -13.73 15.86
CA LEU A 214 26.80 -14.98 15.97
C LEU A 214 25.90 -16.17 16.33
N LEU A 215 24.88 -15.96 17.16
CA LEU A 215 23.93 -16.99 17.59
C LEU A 215 22.66 -16.97 16.71
N PRO A 216 21.99 -18.11 16.49
CA PRO A 216 20.67 -18.13 15.84
C PRO A 216 19.62 -17.28 16.58
N PHE A 217 18.66 -16.69 15.88
CA PHE A 217 17.56 -15.93 16.51
C PHE A 217 16.71 -16.76 17.49
N ALA A 218 16.60 -18.07 17.24
CA ALA A 218 15.84 -19.01 18.07
C ALA A 218 16.66 -19.63 19.22
N GLU A 219 17.96 -19.31 19.34
CA GLU A 219 18.81 -19.82 20.41
C GLU A 219 18.40 -19.21 21.76
N GLU A 220 18.41 -20.04 22.81
CA GLU A 220 17.76 -19.74 24.10
C GLU A 220 18.31 -18.50 24.83
N SER A 221 19.53 -18.09 24.48
CA SER A 221 20.27 -16.97 25.07
C SER A 221 20.30 -15.72 24.18
N ASN A 222 19.88 -15.81 22.91
CA ASN A 222 19.85 -14.66 21.99
C ASN A 222 18.59 -13.79 22.17
N PHE A 223 17.59 -14.26 22.94
CA PHE A 223 16.43 -13.46 23.35
C PHE A 223 16.28 -13.42 24.88
N ASN A 224 15.85 -12.26 25.40
CA ASN A 224 15.76 -12.04 26.84
C ASN A 224 14.61 -12.83 27.50
N ARG A 225 14.86 -14.10 27.86
CA ARG A 225 13.94 -14.97 28.61
C ARG A 225 13.50 -14.41 29.96
N SER A 226 14.41 -13.77 30.70
CA SER A 226 14.11 -13.13 32.00
C SER A 226 12.97 -12.10 31.93
N SER A 227 12.69 -11.59 30.72
CA SER A 227 11.65 -10.57 30.50
C SER A 227 11.79 -9.35 31.41
N SER A 228 13.00 -9.14 31.94
CA SER A 228 13.30 -8.19 32.99
C SER A 228 13.07 -6.77 32.50
N VAL A 229 12.05 -6.12 33.06
CA VAL A 229 11.81 -4.70 32.82
C VAL A 229 12.96 -3.93 33.46
N SER A 230 13.68 -3.14 32.68
CA SER A 230 14.84 -2.39 33.17
C SER A 230 14.38 -1.38 34.22
N ARG A 231 14.82 -1.58 35.47
CA ARG A 231 14.64 -0.61 36.56
C ARG A 231 15.60 0.59 36.45
N ASN A 232 16.57 0.52 35.52
CA ASN A 232 17.61 1.53 35.33
C ASN A 232 17.29 2.38 34.08
N GLN A 233 16.16 3.10 34.10
CA GLN A 233 15.77 4.04 33.04
C GLN A 233 16.24 5.48 33.31
N HIS A 234 16.77 5.75 34.51
CA HIS A 234 17.22 7.07 34.95
C HIS A 234 18.24 7.68 33.98
N SER A 235 18.10 8.99 33.68
CA SER A 235 19.14 9.79 33.04
C SER A 235 20.42 9.70 33.89
N GLY A 236 21.40 8.93 33.41
CA GLY A 236 22.54 8.44 34.21
C GLY A 236 23.56 9.50 34.66
N ASN A 237 23.21 10.78 34.55
CA ASN A 237 24.06 11.92 34.80
C ASN A 237 24.11 12.28 36.30
N PRO A 238 25.25 12.04 36.99
CA PRO A 238 25.40 12.47 38.39
C PRO A 238 25.68 13.97 38.52
N TRP A 239 26.07 14.63 37.43
CA TRP A 239 26.50 16.03 37.35
C TRP A 239 25.31 16.99 37.19
N ASN A 240 25.54 18.30 37.40
CA ASN A 240 24.52 19.36 37.27
C ASN A 240 23.21 19.14 38.09
N LYS A 241 23.35 18.53 39.26
CA LYS A 241 22.27 18.48 40.28
C LYS A 241 22.14 19.86 40.96
N PRO A 242 20.91 20.34 41.24
CA PRO A 242 20.70 21.57 41.98
C PRO A 242 21.12 21.37 43.45
N VAL A 243 21.58 22.45 44.10
CA VAL A 243 21.74 22.48 45.55
C VAL A 243 20.35 22.42 46.19
N SER A 244 20.11 21.45 47.08
CA SER A 244 18.83 21.28 47.75
C SER A 244 18.48 22.49 48.61
N SER A 245 17.46 23.25 48.23
CA SER A 245 16.99 24.42 48.95
C SER A 245 15.79 24.08 49.83
N THR A 246 15.74 24.61 51.04
CA THR A 246 14.63 24.46 52.00
C THR A 246 13.46 25.42 51.75
N LYS A 247 13.42 26.10 50.59
CA LYS A 247 12.32 27.00 50.19
C LYS A 247 11.09 26.19 49.73
N PRO A 248 9.87 26.76 49.80
CA PRO A 248 8.69 26.11 49.24
C PRO A 248 8.87 25.82 47.75
N ALA A 249 8.47 24.61 47.32
CA ALA A 249 8.70 24.12 45.97
C ALA A 249 8.04 25.01 44.91
N THR A 250 8.84 25.45 43.94
CA THR A 250 8.35 26.18 42.75
C THR A 250 7.54 25.26 41.84
N ALA A 251 6.77 25.85 40.92
CA ALA A 251 6.03 25.09 39.90
C ALA A 251 6.94 24.16 39.07
N LYS A 252 8.22 24.52 38.87
CA LYS A 252 9.20 23.68 38.17
C LYS A 252 9.60 22.45 38.97
N GLU A 253 9.88 22.64 40.27
CA GLU A 253 10.22 21.56 41.20
C GLU A 253 9.02 20.63 41.43
N LYS A 254 7.80 21.18 41.52
CA LYS A 254 6.58 20.38 41.57
C LYS A 254 6.42 19.54 40.29
N MET A 255 6.49 20.14 39.11
CA MET A 255 6.32 19.42 37.84
C MET A 255 7.38 18.31 37.65
N ALA A 256 8.62 18.53 38.08
CA ALA A 256 9.66 17.51 38.08
C ALA A 256 9.41 16.40 39.12
N SER A 257 8.87 16.74 40.29
CA SER A 257 8.49 15.76 41.33
C SER A 257 7.29 14.92 40.90
N ASP A 258 6.27 15.54 40.29
CA ASP A 258 5.08 14.88 39.76
C ASP A 258 5.48 13.90 38.64
N TYR A 259 6.33 14.33 37.69
CA TYR A 259 6.92 13.44 36.69
C TYR A 259 7.70 12.30 37.34
N LYS A 260 8.60 12.60 38.28
CA LYS A 260 9.46 11.58 38.91
C LYS A 260 8.63 10.53 39.65
N PHE A 261 7.54 10.93 40.31
CA PHE A 261 6.61 9.99 40.93
C PHE A 261 6.00 9.03 39.90
N VAL A 262 5.52 9.54 38.76
CA VAL A 262 5.00 8.70 37.66
C VAL A 262 6.10 7.79 37.08
N PHE A 263 7.30 8.32 36.90
CA PHE A 263 8.46 7.59 36.38
C PHE A 263 8.88 6.44 37.29
N ASP A 264 9.05 6.71 38.59
CA ASP A 264 9.45 5.72 39.60
C ASP A 264 8.36 4.67 39.86
N LYS A 265 7.06 5.04 39.79
CA LYS A 265 5.94 4.17 40.19
C LYS A 265 5.21 3.45 39.05
N LEU A 266 5.27 3.96 37.82
CA LEU A 266 4.59 3.37 36.66
C LEU A 266 5.56 2.97 35.55
N LEU A 267 6.44 3.88 35.11
CA LEU A 267 7.29 3.64 33.91
C LEU A 267 8.46 2.69 34.20
N THR A 268 9.05 2.78 35.40
CA THR A 268 10.18 1.96 35.83
C THR A 268 9.76 0.54 36.23
N CYS A 269 8.57 0.38 36.83
CA CYS A 269 8.08 -0.88 37.41
C CYS A 269 6.62 -1.21 37.03
N PRO A 270 6.23 -1.26 35.73
CA PRO A 270 4.86 -1.52 35.30
C PRO A 270 4.32 -2.87 35.80
N LEU A 271 5.19 -3.89 35.95
CA LEU A 271 4.81 -5.20 36.50
C LEU A 271 4.40 -5.13 37.99
N GLU A 272 5.07 -4.30 38.80
CA GLU A 272 4.64 -4.08 40.18
C GLU A 272 3.34 -3.26 40.21
N PHE A 273 3.27 -2.19 39.41
CA PHE A 273 2.07 -1.35 39.29
C PHE A 273 0.82 -2.16 38.92
N ALA A 274 0.93 -3.11 38.00
CA ALA A 274 -0.16 -3.98 37.56
C ALA A 274 -0.86 -4.70 38.72
N PHE A 275 -0.12 -5.14 39.75
CA PHE A 275 -0.63 -5.92 40.88
C PHE A 275 -0.79 -5.13 42.20
N LYS A 276 -0.65 -3.79 42.18
CA LYS A 276 -1.02 -2.94 43.32
C LYS A 276 -2.55 -2.78 43.46
N PRO A 277 -3.08 -2.59 44.68
CA PRO A 277 -4.49 -2.26 44.92
C PRO A 277 -4.92 -1.00 44.16
N PHE A 278 -6.21 -0.91 43.84
CA PHE A 278 -6.72 0.17 43.01
C PHE A 278 -6.53 1.58 43.61
N ASP A 279 -6.51 1.74 44.94
CA ASP A 279 -6.26 3.04 45.59
C ASP A 279 -4.90 3.67 45.21
N PHE A 280 -3.86 2.85 45.01
CA PHE A 280 -2.54 3.30 44.57
C PHE A 280 -2.53 3.68 43.08
N LYS A 281 -3.32 2.96 42.25
CA LYS A 281 -3.50 3.31 40.83
C LYS A 281 -4.21 4.65 40.69
N ARG A 282 -5.21 4.91 41.53
CA ARG A 282 -5.91 6.21 41.66
C ARG A 282 -5.01 7.33 42.21
N GLU A 283 -4.01 7.02 43.03
CA GLU A 283 -2.98 7.98 43.45
C GLU A 283 -2.11 8.41 42.27
N VAL A 284 -1.62 7.45 41.47
CA VAL A 284 -0.89 7.73 40.24
C VAL A 284 -1.77 8.45 39.21
N GLU A 285 -3.04 8.08 39.04
CA GLU A 285 -4.01 8.77 38.17
C GLU A 285 -4.15 10.27 38.49
N ARG A 286 -4.18 10.62 39.78
CA ARG A 286 -4.25 12.01 40.27
C ARG A 286 -3.00 12.84 39.95
N THR A 287 -1.85 12.19 39.76
CA THR A 287 -0.60 12.85 39.37
C THR A 287 -0.41 12.87 37.86
N VAL A 288 -0.69 11.75 37.18
CA VAL A 288 -0.61 11.63 35.71
C VAL A 288 -1.60 12.56 35.02
N SER A 289 -2.83 12.70 35.53
CA SER A 289 -3.88 13.42 34.80
C SER A 289 -3.59 14.91 34.61
N PRO A 290 -3.28 15.70 35.67
CA PRO A 290 -2.92 17.11 35.51
C PRO A 290 -1.61 17.30 34.74
N PHE A 291 -0.67 16.36 34.85
CA PHE A 291 0.59 16.39 34.09
C PHE A 291 0.33 16.21 32.58
N LEU A 292 -0.56 15.29 32.20
CA LEU A 292 -1.00 15.11 30.82
C LEU A 292 -1.78 16.32 30.30
N ASP A 293 -2.67 16.92 31.08
CA ASP A 293 -3.44 18.09 30.65
C ASP A 293 -2.50 19.27 30.37
N ALA A 294 -1.55 19.55 31.26
CA ALA A 294 -0.52 20.57 31.03
C ALA A 294 0.34 20.27 29.78
N LEU A 295 0.72 19.01 29.56
CA LEU A 295 1.47 18.57 28.38
C LEU A 295 0.66 18.78 27.08
N PHE A 296 -0.63 18.43 27.08
CA PHE A 296 -1.55 18.60 25.96
C PHE A 296 -1.92 20.07 25.69
N ASP A 297 -1.81 20.96 26.67
CA ASP A 297 -1.90 22.41 26.46
C ASP A 297 -0.69 22.94 25.67
N TYR A 298 0.54 22.62 26.08
CA TYR A 298 1.76 23.02 25.34
C TYR A 298 1.80 22.43 23.92
N GLU A 299 1.38 21.18 23.74
CA GLU A 299 1.23 20.60 22.39
C GLU A 299 0.10 21.27 21.61
N SER A 300 -1.05 21.55 22.23
CA SER A 300 -2.12 22.28 21.56
C SER A 300 -1.66 23.67 21.12
N GLU A 301 -0.80 24.35 21.87
CA GLU A 301 -0.18 25.62 21.47
C GLU A 301 0.76 25.45 20.28
N PHE A 302 1.60 24.41 20.25
CA PHE A 302 2.46 24.07 19.11
C PHE A 302 1.64 23.83 17.83
N TYR A 303 0.64 22.94 17.88
CA TYR A 303 -0.22 22.66 16.72
C TYR A 303 -1.08 23.87 16.31
N LYS A 304 -1.59 24.67 17.27
CA LYS A 304 -2.27 25.96 16.98
C LYS A 304 -1.34 26.91 16.24
N THR A 305 -0.08 27.04 16.67
CA THR A 305 0.91 27.95 16.07
C THR A 305 1.21 27.56 14.63
N ALA A 306 1.52 26.28 14.38
CA ALA A 306 1.73 25.76 13.03
C ALA A 306 0.50 25.97 12.12
N LYS A 307 -0.71 25.63 12.63
CA LYS A 307 -1.98 25.79 11.89
C LYS A 307 -2.33 27.25 11.61
N ASN A 308 -2.03 28.17 12.53
CA ASN A 308 -2.27 29.60 12.36
C ASN A 308 -1.33 30.22 11.31
N ILE A 309 -0.05 29.86 11.32
CA ILE A 309 0.92 30.29 10.30
C ILE A 309 0.51 29.76 8.92
N HIS A 310 0.19 28.47 8.83
CA HIS A 310 -0.27 27.83 7.59
C HIS A 310 -1.56 28.47 7.04
N LYS A 311 -2.58 28.64 7.88
CA LYS A 311 -3.86 29.29 7.49
C LYS A 311 -3.65 30.74 7.07
N LYS A 312 -2.79 31.50 7.76
CA LYS A 312 -2.47 32.90 7.38
C LYS A 312 -1.82 32.94 5.99
N ASN A 313 -0.85 32.07 5.72
CA ASN A 313 -0.16 32.02 4.43
C ASN A 313 -1.10 31.63 3.28
N LEU A 314 -1.95 30.61 3.47
CA LEU A 314 -2.96 30.21 2.48
C LEU A 314 -3.98 31.32 2.22
N ALA A 315 -4.56 31.92 3.26
CA ALA A 315 -5.51 33.02 3.14
C ALA A 315 -4.89 34.31 2.57
N SER A 316 -3.56 34.45 2.57
CA SER A 316 -2.85 35.48 1.80
C SER A 316 -2.70 35.10 0.33
N LEU A 317 -2.38 33.84 0.01
CA LEU A 317 -2.26 33.37 -1.38
C LEU A 317 -3.59 33.41 -2.14
N GLU A 318 -4.69 33.00 -1.49
CA GLU A 318 -6.06 33.06 -2.01
C GLU A 318 -6.53 34.50 -2.27
N LYS A 319 -6.05 35.47 -1.49
CA LYS A 319 -6.32 36.91 -1.69
C LYS A 319 -5.42 37.58 -2.73
N LEU A 320 -4.29 36.95 -3.07
CA LEU A 320 -3.29 37.49 -4.01
C LEU A 320 -3.43 36.96 -5.43
N ASN A 321 -4.17 35.86 -5.63
CA ASN A 321 -4.27 35.17 -6.92
C ASN A 321 -5.74 34.88 -7.24
N GLU A 322 -6.22 35.38 -8.38
CA GLU A 322 -7.57 35.09 -8.85
C GLU A 322 -7.76 33.57 -9.08
N ASN A 323 -8.91 33.04 -8.66
CA ASN A 323 -9.28 31.62 -8.75
C ASN A 323 -8.36 30.63 -7.99
N PHE A 324 -7.49 31.09 -7.07
CA PHE A 324 -6.64 30.21 -6.26
C PHE A 324 -7.36 29.71 -4.98
N PHE A 325 -8.16 28.65 -5.13
CA PHE A 325 -8.82 27.99 -3.99
C PHE A 325 -7.81 27.25 -3.12
N SER A 326 -7.68 27.66 -1.85
CA SER A 326 -6.72 27.06 -0.92
C SER A 326 -7.31 25.88 -0.15
N ASP A 327 -6.64 24.73 -0.19
CA ASP A 327 -6.96 23.60 0.69
C ASP A 327 -6.38 23.83 2.10
N PHE A 328 -7.25 24.17 3.04
CA PHE A 328 -6.92 24.39 4.46
C PHE A 328 -6.84 23.10 5.30
N THR A 329 -7.07 21.92 4.70
CA THR A 329 -7.03 20.63 5.42
C THR A 329 -5.63 20.02 5.46
N VAL A 330 -4.83 20.21 4.40
CA VAL A 330 -3.53 19.54 4.22
C VAL A 330 -2.37 20.38 4.78
N ILE A 331 -2.10 20.23 6.08
CA ILE A 331 -0.95 20.86 6.77
C ILE A 331 0.37 20.13 6.45
N ASN A 332 0.79 20.18 5.18
CA ASN A 332 2.06 19.58 4.73
C ASN A 332 3.26 20.49 5.02
N SER A 333 4.22 19.99 5.80
CA SER A 333 5.50 20.64 6.14
C SER A 333 6.45 20.73 4.93
N LYS A 334 6.20 21.71 4.05
CA LYS A 334 7.04 21.98 2.87
C LYS A 334 8.15 23.00 3.21
N THR A 335 9.38 22.70 2.82
CA THR A 335 10.50 23.66 2.92
C THR A 335 10.20 24.93 2.09
N PRO A 336 10.48 26.15 2.60
CA PRO A 336 10.26 27.39 1.86
C PRO A 336 11.01 27.43 0.53
N ASN A 337 10.37 27.96 -0.52
CA ASN A 337 10.94 27.94 -1.87
C ASN A 337 12.27 28.72 -1.98
N TYR A 338 12.45 29.80 -1.23
CA TYR A 338 13.71 30.55 -1.19
C TYR A 338 14.89 29.77 -0.58
N LEU A 339 14.62 28.74 0.24
CA LEU A 339 15.66 27.83 0.75
C LEU A 339 15.96 26.70 -0.24
N LYS A 340 14.95 26.24 -1.00
CA LYS A 340 15.15 25.22 -2.05
C LYS A 340 16.09 25.68 -3.17
N THR A 341 16.02 26.96 -3.54
CA THR A 341 16.78 27.54 -4.67
C THR A 341 18.07 28.25 -4.26
N SER A 342 18.29 28.54 -2.97
CA SER A 342 19.48 29.27 -2.53
C SER A 342 20.62 28.33 -2.11
N ASP A 343 21.51 28.02 -3.05
CA ASP A 343 22.70 27.21 -2.76
C ASP A 343 23.64 27.89 -1.75
N ALA A 344 23.68 29.22 -1.72
CA ALA A 344 24.41 29.97 -0.69
C ALA A 344 23.91 29.70 0.74
N VAL A 345 22.63 29.36 0.93
CA VAL A 345 22.10 28.95 2.23
C VAL A 345 22.36 27.47 2.48
N LYS A 346 22.24 26.60 1.47
CA LYS A 346 22.58 25.16 1.59
C LYS A 346 24.04 24.98 2.00
N ASN A 347 24.97 25.68 1.34
CA ASN A 347 26.40 25.58 1.62
C ASN A 347 26.72 26.03 3.05
N LYS A 348 26.08 27.10 3.55
CA LYS A 348 26.23 27.54 4.95
C LYS A 348 25.57 26.61 5.96
N GLN A 349 24.47 25.95 5.60
CA GLN A 349 23.87 24.91 6.43
C GLN A 349 24.76 23.67 6.48
N GLN A 350 25.35 23.27 5.36
CA GLN A 350 26.32 22.18 5.30
C GLN A 350 27.59 22.52 6.10
N GLU A 351 28.19 23.69 5.90
CA GLU A 351 29.32 24.18 6.69
C GLU A 351 29.03 24.16 8.20
N LEU A 352 27.83 24.61 8.62
CA LEU A 352 27.40 24.52 10.01
C LEU A 352 27.27 23.06 10.49
N TRP A 353 26.69 22.18 9.68
CA TRP A 353 26.54 20.77 10.02
C TRP A 353 27.88 20.03 10.05
N ASP A 354 28.82 20.31 9.14
CA ASP A 354 30.17 19.72 9.13
C ASP A 354 30.99 20.18 10.35
N ASN A 355 30.86 21.45 10.75
CA ASN A 355 31.40 21.95 12.03
C ASN A 355 30.75 21.26 13.24
N VAL A 356 29.42 21.10 13.26
CA VAL A 356 28.72 20.37 14.33
C VAL A 356 29.11 18.89 14.36
N ILE A 357 29.23 18.24 13.20
CA ILE A 357 29.60 16.81 13.06
C ILE A 357 31.06 16.58 13.44
N SER A 358 31.99 17.50 13.15
CA SER A 358 33.39 17.36 13.60
C SER A 358 33.53 17.50 15.12
N VAL A 359 32.84 18.47 15.74
CA VAL A 359 32.77 18.59 17.21
C VAL A 359 32.09 17.37 17.83
N LEU A 360 31.01 16.86 17.21
CA LEU A 360 30.32 15.63 17.62
C LEU A 360 31.03 14.34 17.17
N GLY A 361 32.11 14.41 16.40
CA GLY A 361 32.88 13.25 15.94
C GLY A 361 33.95 12.82 16.94
N ASN A 362 34.26 13.66 17.92
CA ASN A 362 35.22 13.36 18.98
C ASN A 362 34.62 12.43 20.04
N ASP A 363 34.56 11.14 19.72
CA ASP A 363 34.03 10.07 20.59
C ASP A 363 34.84 9.85 21.89
N LYS A 364 35.94 10.58 22.10
CA LYS A 364 36.68 10.64 23.38
C LYS A 364 36.04 11.60 24.40
N ILE A 365 35.18 12.54 23.97
CA ILE A 365 34.52 13.51 24.87
C ILE A 365 33.25 12.90 25.47
N MET A 366 33.14 12.89 26.80
CA MET A 366 31.92 12.51 27.52
C MET A 366 30.77 13.48 27.22
N ARG A 367 29.61 12.95 26.84
CA ARG A 367 28.40 13.73 26.49
C ARG A 367 27.12 12.92 26.77
N PRO A 368 25.99 13.56 27.10
CA PRO A 368 24.68 12.91 27.09
C PRO A 368 24.22 12.61 25.65
N THR A 369 23.15 11.82 25.50
CA THR A 369 22.49 11.63 24.20
C THR A 369 21.60 12.83 23.87
N VAL A 370 21.29 13.02 22.58
CA VAL A 370 20.52 14.19 22.07
C VAL A 370 19.10 14.29 22.66
N PHE A 371 18.54 13.16 23.09
CA PHE A 371 17.19 13.04 23.67
C PHE A 371 17.20 12.59 25.14
N ASP A 372 18.27 12.88 25.89
CA ASP A 372 18.32 12.65 27.34
C ASP A 372 17.45 13.67 28.09
N LEU A 373 16.62 13.21 29.02
CA LEU A 373 15.71 14.02 29.83
C LEU A 373 16.30 14.20 31.23
N ASN A 374 16.73 15.42 31.58
CA ASN A 374 17.51 15.65 32.79
C ASN A 374 16.64 15.68 34.07
N MET A 375 16.26 14.50 34.57
CA MET A 375 15.47 14.35 35.81
C MET A 375 16.20 14.86 37.06
N SER A 376 17.53 14.97 36.99
CA SER A 376 18.36 15.50 38.08
C SER A 376 18.19 17.00 38.28
N ASN A 377 17.75 17.77 37.27
CA ASN A 377 17.65 19.23 37.33
C ASN A 377 16.24 19.73 36.93
N PRO A 378 15.37 20.10 37.89
CA PRO A 378 14.01 20.55 37.62
C PRO A 378 13.89 21.74 36.67
N SER A 379 14.88 22.64 36.64
CA SER A 379 14.86 23.79 35.71
C SER A 379 15.20 23.36 34.28
N THR A 380 16.14 22.43 34.09
CA THR A 380 16.42 21.84 32.77
C THR A 380 15.23 21.01 32.29
N PHE A 381 14.72 20.10 33.12
CA PHE A 381 13.56 19.26 32.83
C PHE A 381 12.33 20.09 32.42
N TYR A 382 11.97 21.10 33.23
CA TYR A 382 10.85 21.99 32.92
C TYR A 382 11.04 22.67 31.56
N ASN A 383 12.24 23.20 31.29
CA ASN A 383 12.56 23.84 30.01
C ASN A 383 12.63 22.85 28.83
N GLN A 384 12.81 21.54 29.04
CA GLN A 384 12.73 20.51 27.98
C GLN A 384 11.27 20.18 27.64
N ILE A 385 10.38 20.07 28.63
CA ILE A 385 8.97 19.68 28.43
C ILE A 385 8.10 20.86 27.96
N THR A 386 8.28 22.07 28.52
CA THR A 386 7.35 23.20 28.29
C THR A 386 7.69 24.08 27.09
N LYS A 387 8.83 23.88 26.42
CA LYS A 387 9.16 24.60 25.18
C LYS A 387 8.17 24.25 24.07
N THR A 388 7.32 25.21 23.69
CA THR A 388 6.34 25.02 22.62
C THR A 388 6.99 24.66 21.29
N GLU A 389 8.15 25.25 20.97
CA GLU A 389 8.93 25.01 19.73
C GLU A 389 9.45 23.57 19.53
N ASN A 390 9.47 22.73 20.57
CA ASN A 390 10.01 21.35 20.51
C ASN A 390 9.05 20.38 21.21
N ASP A 391 8.51 19.41 20.48
CA ASP A 391 7.56 18.40 20.96
C ASP A 391 8.17 17.01 21.20
N TYR A 392 9.41 16.74 20.75
CA TYR A 392 10.05 15.43 20.86
C TYR A 392 10.07 14.89 22.30
N TYR A 393 10.39 15.73 23.28
CA TYR A 393 10.41 15.37 24.70
C TYR A 393 9.01 15.05 25.27
N ARG A 394 7.95 15.68 24.76
CA ARG A 394 6.56 15.38 25.13
C ARG A 394 6.11 14.05 24.52
N LYS A 395 6.41 13.85 23.23
CA LYS A 395 6.18 12.60 22.49
C LYS A 395 6.93 11.41 23.09
N GLN A 396 8.16 11.61 23.59
CA GLN A 396 8.95 10.60 24.31
C GLN A 396 8.25 10.10 25.58
N PHE A 397 7.73 11.01 26.42
CA PHE A 397 6.96 10.63 27.62
C PHE A 397 5.64 9.94 27.27
N VAL A 398 4.92 10.42 26.24
CA VAL A 398 3.68 9.79 25.78
C VAL A 398 3.91 8.36 25.31
N LEU A 399 4.98 8.09 24.53
CA LEU A 399 5.35 6.73 24.11
C LEU A 399 5.68 5.84 25.32
N GLN A 400 6.49 6.32 26.28
CA GLN A 400 6.80 5.58 27.52
C GLN A 400 5.54 5.22 28.31
N LEU A 401 4.62 6.18 28.47
CA LEU A 401 3.37 6.01 29.19
C LEU A 401 2.45 4.98 28.50
N VAL A 402 2.29 5.10 27.18
CA VAL A 402 1.45 4.18 26.39
C VAL A 402 2.02 2.76 26.39
N PHE A 403 3.33 2.58 26.24
CA PHE A 403 3.94 1.23 26.28
C PHE A 403 3.84 0.60 27.67
N SER A 404 4.04 1.38 28.74
CA SER A 404 3.89 0.90 30.12
C SER A 404 2.43 0.50 30.42
N LEU A 405 1.45 1.30 29.99
CA LEU A 405 0.03 1.00 30.20
C LEU A 405 -0.47 -0.14 29.31
N ASN A 406 -0.01 -0.27 28.05
CA ASN A 406 -0.32 -1.45 27.23
C ASN A 406 0.26 -2.72 27.86
N MET A 407 1.48 -2.68 28.40
CA MET A 407 2.05 -3.82 29.14
C MET A 407 1.19 -4.19 30.36
N VAL A 408 0.68 -3.22 31.12
CA VAL A 408 -0.25 -3.44 32.24
C VAL A 408 -1.58 -4.03 31.76
N GLU A 409 -2.16 -3.51 30.67
CA GLU A 409 -3.40 -4.06 30.09
C GLU A 409 -3.20 -5.51 29.64
N ARG A 410 -2.11 -5.83 28.94
CA ARG A 410 -1.80 -7.20 28.48
C ARG A 410 -1.53 -8.15 29.65
N LEU A 411 -0.83 -7.71 30.71
CA LEU A 411 -0.64 -8.48 31.95
C LEU A 411 -1.94 -8.80 32.69
N LEU A 412 -2.94 -7.91 32.61
CA LEU A 412 -4.23 -8.07 33.27
C LEU A 412 -5.26 -8.81 32.42
N THR A 413 -5.15 -8.75 31.09
CA THR A 413 -6.12 -9.30 30.14
C THR A 413 -5.74 -10.69 29.63
N ASN A 414 -4.45 -10.98 29.42
CA ASN A 414 -3.99 -12.24 28.83
C ASN A 414 -3.39 -13.16 29.91
N PRO A 415 -4.01 -14.33 30.21
CA PRO A 415 -3.51 -15.24 31.25
C PRO A 415 -2.12 -15.81 30.93
N ASN A 416 -1.80 -16.02 29.65
CA ASN A 416 -0.51 -16.58 29.23
C ASN A 416 0.63 -15.56 29.45
N VAL A 417 0.35 -14.26 29.29
CA VAL A 417 1.29 -13.18 29.64
C VAL A 417 1.50 -13.16 31.16
N LYS A 418 0.41 -13.19 31.94
CA LYS A 418 0.48 -13.24 33.41
C LYS A 418 1.29 -14.45 33.90
N GLU A 419 1.05 -15.63 33.34
CA GLU A 419 1.76 -16.85 33.69
C GLU A 419 3.25 -16.78 33.34
N LEU A 420 3.61 -16.29 32.14
CA LEU A 420 5.02 -16.10 31.75
C LEU A 420 5.76 -15.25 32.79
N TYR A 421 5.23 -14.08 33.14
CA TYR A 421 5.87 -13.18 34.12
C TYR A 421 5.86 -13.75 35.54
N LYS A 422 4.81 -14.47 35.95
CA LYS A 422 4.75 -15.18 37.25
C LYS A 422 5.84 -16.25 37.35
N ASN A 423 5.94 -17.12 36.35
CA ASN A 423 6.91 -18.22 36.30
C ASN A 423 8.35 -17.72 36.28
N VAL A 424 8.64 -16.58 35.66
CA VAL A 424 9.98 -15.98 35.67
C VAL A 424 10.30 -15.30 37.01
N CYS A 425 9.36 -14.52 37.58
CA CYS A 425 9.56 -13.88 38.89
C CYS A 425 9.76 -14.91 40.03
N GLN A 426 9.20 -16.11 39.89
CA GLN A 426 9.42 -17.24 40.81
C GLN A 426 10.79 -17.92 40.63
N LYS A 427 11.35 -17.94 39.41
CA LYS A 427 12.65 -18.56 39.12
C LYS A 427 13.84 -17.67 39.48
N GLU A 428 13.71 -16.37 39.28
CA GLU A 428 14.83 -15.41 39.43
C GLU A 428 14.88 -14.73 40.80
N ASP A 429 13.87 -14.96 41.65
CA ASP A 429 13.76 -14.44 43.03
C ASP A 429 13.68 -12.89 43.18
N THR A 430 13.85 -12.15 42.08
CA THR A 430 13.97 -10.67 42.03
C THR A 430 12.73 -9.88 42.47
N LEU A 431 11.57 -10.54 42.62
CA LEU A 431 10.25 -9.93 42.80
C LEU A 431 9.31 -10.72 43.75
N LYS A 432 9.87 -11.37 44.79
CA LYS A 432 9.15 -12.13 45.84
C LYS A 432 7.92 -11.45 46.49
N PHE A 433 7.76 -10.13 46.36
CA PHE A 433 6.67 -9.33 46.92
C PHE A 433 5.48 -9.09 45.98
N ILE A 434 5.53 -9.53 44.71
CA ILE A 434 4.40 -9.38 43.78
C ILE A 434 3.40 -10.53 43.94
N HIS A 435 2.20 -10.21 44.45
CA HIS A 435 1.10 -11.16 44.58
C HIS A 435 0.20 -11.17 43.33
N PHE A 436 0.63 -11.91 42.30
CA PHE A 436 -0.05 -12.05 40.99
C PHE A 436 -1.56 -12.41 41.06
N ASP A 437 -1.99 -13.08 42.14
CA ASP A 437 -3.34 -13.64 42.29
C ASP A 437 -4.18 -12.94 43.39
N LYS A 438 -3.75 -11.76 43.86
CA LYS A 438 -4.40 -11.05 44.98
C LYS A 438 -5.47 -10.02 44.58
N LEU A 439 -5.51 -9.59 43.33
CA LEU A 439 -6.50 -8.61 42.86
C LEU A 439 -7.88 -9.25 42.65
N SER A 440 -8.93 -8.55 43.09
CA SER A 440 -10.30 -8.92 42.76
C SER A 440 -10.63 -8.62 41.28
N PRO A 441 -11.57 -9.34 40.63
CA PRO A 441 -11.93 -9.09 39.24
C PRO A 441 -12.42 -7.65 39.00
N ASN A 442 -13.09 -7.06 39.99
CA ASN A 442 -13.55 -5.66 39.98
C ASN A 442 -12.38 -4.65 39.95
N GLU A 443 -11.28 -4.93 40.67
CA GLU A 443 -10.06 -4.11 40.58
C GLU A 443 -9.32 -4.30 39.25
N ILE A 444 -9.34 -5.52 38.69
CA ILE A 444 -8.75 -5.82 37.37
C ILE A 444 -9.49 -5.01 36.29
N GLU A 445 -10.82 -5.07 36.26
CA GLU A 445 -11.66 -4.31 35.32
C GLU A 445 -11.41 -2.79 35.44
N LYS A 446 -11.44 -2.24 36.65
CA LYS A 446 -11.12 -0.82 36.91
C LYS A 446 -9.71 -0.43 36.47
N SER A 447 -8.74 -1.35 36.60
CA SER A 447 -7.35 -1.12 36.15
C SER A 447 -7.24 -1.10 34.63
N ILE A 448 -7.98 -1.97 33.93
CA ILE A 448 -8.05 -1.97 32.46
C ILE A 448 -8.75 -0.70 31.95
N LEU A 449 -9.88 -0.31 32.57
CA LEU A 449 -10.59 0.94 32.26
C LEU A 449 -9.70 2.18 32.44
N PHE A 450 -8.86 2.22 33.48
CA PHE A 450 -7.85 3.26 33.68
C PHE A 450 -6.81 3.30 32.54
N CYS A 451 -6.26 2.15 32.13
CA CYS A 451 -5.31 2.07 31.01
C CYS A 451 -5.93 2.58 29.71
N LYS A 452 -7.14 2.11 29.37
CA LYS A 452 -7.90 2.54 28.19
C LYS A 452 -8.30 4.02 28.24
N HIS A 453 -8.62 4.56 29.41
CA HIS A 453 -8.94 5.98 29.54
C HIS A 453 -7.75 6.87 29.16
N ILE A 454 -6.53 6.51 29.58
CA ILE A 454 -5.32 7.27 29.21
C ILE A 454 -4.93 7.01 27.75
N CYS A 455 -4.79 5.74 27.35
CA CYS A 455 -4.30 5.39 26.01
C CYS A 455 -5.31 5.73 24.91
N GLU A 456 -6.49 5.11 24.92
CA GLU A 456 -7.47 5.25 23.84
C GLU A 456 -8.18 6.62 23.89
N ARG A 457 -8.75 6.96 25.06
CA ARG A 457 -9.64 8.13 25.19
C ARG A 457 -8.93 9.48 25.34
N ARG A 458 -7.69 9.53 25.85
CA ARG A 458 -6.92 10.78 25.95
C ARG A 458 -5.84 10.86 24.87
N VAL A 459 -4.87 9.95 24.85
CA VAL A 459 -3.74 10.00 23.91
C VAL A 459 -4.19 9.86 22.45
N THR A 460 -4.75 8.71 22.06
CA THR A 460 -5.15 8.45 20.65
C THR A 460 -6.16 9.48 20.15
N THR A 461 -7.14 9.85 20.99
CA THR A 461 -8.15 10.86 20.63
C THR A 461 -7.57 12.29 20.51
N PHE A 462 -6.51 12.64 21.25
CA PHE A 462 -5.86 13.94 21.13
C PHE A 462 -5.09 14.09 19.82
N TYR A 463 -4.32 13.05 19.44
CA TYR A 463 -3.46 13.09 18.25
C TYR A 463 -4.20 12.79 16.95
N SER A 464 -5.25 11.96 16.93
CA SER A 464 -5.99 11.61 15.69
C SER A 464 -6.46 12.81 14.86
N PHE A 465 -6.77 13.94 15.51
CA PHE A 465 -7.16 15.20 14.87
C PHE A 465 -6.02 16.23 14.69
N ARG A 466 -4.89 16.07 15.39
CA ARG A 466 -3.78 17.05 15.43
C ARG A 466 -2.53 16.61 14.68
N ASP A 467 -2.16 15.35 14.85
CA ASP A 467 -1.00 14.68 14.27
C ASP A 467 -1.37 13.21 13.98
N PRO A 468 -2.09 12.94 12.87
CA PRO A 468 -2.49 11.59 12.51
C PRO A 468 -1.28 10.69 12.18
N THR A 469 -0.14 11.27 11.79
CA THR A 469 1.09 10.53 11.54
C THR A 469 1.66 9.96 12.84
N PHE A 470 1.78 10.77 13.90
CA PHE A 470 2.20 10.28 15.21
C PHE A 470 1.18 9.33 15.83
N ASN A 471 -0.11 9.57 15.63
CA ASN A 471 -1.17 8.63 16.05
C ASN A 471 -0.99 7.24 15.42
N ASN A 472 -0.72 7.17 14.11
CA ASN A 472 -0.49 5.90 13.42
C ASN A 472 0.78 5.21 13.93
N ILE A 473 1.87 5.95 14.17
CA ILE A 473 3.11 5.43 14.77
C ILE A 473 2.83 4.80 16.16
N ILE A 474 2.01 5.43 17.00
CA ILE A 474 1.61 4.84 18.30
C ILE A 474 0.88 3.52 18.09
N VAL A 475 -0.14 3.49 17.23
CA VAL A 475 -0.97 2.29 16.98
C VAL A 475 -0.14 1.14 16.41
N ASP A 476 0.76 1.41 15.46
CA ASP A 476 1.63 0.39 14.88
C ASP A 476 2.67 -0.14 15.86
N LEU A 477 3.26 0.70 16.71
CA LEU A 477 4.22 0.26 17.72
C LEU A 477 3.55 -0.58 18.83
N ILE A 478 2.30 -0.26 19.22
CA ILE A 478 1.50 -1.14 20.10
C ILE A 478 1.29 -2.50 19.43
N ARG A 479 0.79 -2.51 18.18
CA ARG A 479 0.50 -3.72 17.40
C ARG A 479 1.73 -4.63 17.22
N GLN A 480 2.89 -4.04 16.94
CA GLN A 480 4.15 -4.77 16.81
C GLN A 480 4.65 -5.31 18.16
N ASN A 481 4.52 -4.54 19.25
CA ASN A 481 4.88 -4.98 20.60
C ASN A 481 4.01 -6.16 21.07
N ASP A 482 2.69 -6.11 20.84
CA ASP A 482 1.76 -7.20 21.16
C ASP A 482 2.07 -8.49 20.37
N HIS A 483 2.41 -8.37 19.08
CA HIS A 483 2.84 -9.49 18.25
C HIS A 483 4.16 -10.09 18.76
N SER A 484 5.14 -9.24 19.09
CA SER A 484 6.44 -9.65 19.65
C SER A 484 6.30 -10.34 21.01
N LEU A 485 5.41 -9.84 21.87
CA LEU A 485 5.07 -10.48 23.15
C LEU A 485 4.41 -11.85 22.96
N THR A 486 3.56 -11.99 21.95
CA THR A 486 2.92 -13.28 21.60
C THR A 486 3.97 -14.29 21.11
N GLN A 487 4.83 -13.89 20.17
CA GLN A 487 5.96 -14.71 19.71
C GLN A 487 6.93 -15.09 20.84
N LYS A 488 7.09 -14.22 21.83
CA LYS A 488 7.91 -14.51 23.02
C LYS A 488 7.30 -15.56 23.94
N ILE A 489 5.98 -15.59 24.14
CA ILE A 489 5.29 -16.66 24.88
C ILE A 489 5.53 -18.01 24.19
N GLU A 490 5.50 -18.03 22.86
CA GLU A 490 5.80 -19.19 22.02
C GLU A 490 7.30 -19.56 21.98
N ASN A 491 8.17 -18.83 22.70
CA ASN A 491 9.63 -18.96 22.68
C ASN A 491 10.24 -18.84 21.27
N PHE A 492 9.68 -17.96 20.43
CA PHE A 492 10.12 -17.67 19.06
C PHE A 492 10.16 -18.90 18.12
N LYS A 493 9.34 -19.92 18.39
CA LYS A 493 9.22 -21.13 17.56
C LYS A 493 8.98 -20.87 16.06
N ALA A 494 8.30 -19.78 15.69
CA ALA A 494 8.11 -19.42 14.29
C ALA A 494 9.43 -19.26 13.51
N PHE A 495 10.51 -18.87 14.19
CA PHE A 495 11.85 -18.68 13.61
C PHE A 495 12.66 -19.97 13.53
N GLN A 496 12.22 -21.06 14.20
CA GLN A 496 12.88 -22.37 14.12
C GLN A 496 12.59 -23.11 12.79
N GLY A 497 11.49 -22.75 12.12
CA GLY A 497 11.11 -23.32 10.82
C GLY A 497 11.76 -22.65 9.61
N PHE A 498 12.69 -21.71 9.80
CA PHE A 498 13.32 -20.99 8.71
C PHE A 498 14.42 -21.82 8.02
N ALA A 499 14.14 -22.29 6.82
CA ALA A 499 15.11 -22.97 5.95
C ALA A 499 15.55 -22.06 4.81
N LEU A 500 16.87 -21.98 4.57
CA LEU A 500 17.40 -21.32 3.38
C LEU A 500 17.22 -22.21 2.14
N PRO A 501 16.91 -21.64 0.96
CA PRO A 501 16.77 -22.41 -0.27
C PRO A 501 18.15 -22.87 -0.77
N THR A 502 18.48 -24.14 -0.50
CA THR A 502 19.74 -24.79 -0.89
C THR A 502 19.81 -25.16 -2.38
N VAL A 503 18.70 -25.06 -3.11
CA VAL A 503 18.64 -25.37 -4.55
C VAL A 503 19.34 -24.27 -5.34
N SER A 504 20.47 -24.61 -5.96
CA SER A 504 21.12 -23.74 -6.95
C SER A 504 20.12 -23.39 -8.04
N LYS A 505 19.95 -22.09 -8.31
CA LYS A 505 19.05 -21.62 -9.36
C LYS A 505 19.72 -21.79 -10.72
N GLU A 506 19.54 -22.97 -11.31
CA GLU A 506 19.81 -23.19 -12.73
C GLU A 506 19.11 -22.11 -13.56
N SER A 507 19.75 -21.67 -14.64
CA SER A 507 19.17 -20.67 -15.54
C SER A 507 17.92 -21.25 -16.18
N VAL A 508 16.74 -20.66 -15.91
CA VAL A 508 15.47 -21.08 -16.49
C VAL A 508 15.61 -21.19 -18.01
N PRO A 509 15.33 -22.35 -18.62
CA PRO A 509 15.52 -22.54 -20.05
C PRO A 509 14.56 -21.64 -20.84
N VAL A 510 15.11 -20.58 -21.42
CA VAL A 510 14.36 -19.66 -22.29
C VAL A 510 14.20 -20.31 -23.66
N ASP A 511 12.96 -20.56 -24.07
CA ASP A 511 12.65 -20.97 -25.44
C ASP A 511 12.83 -19.78 -26.39
N TYR A 512 13.97 -19.76 -27.09
CA TYR A 512 14.28 -18.77 -28.14
C TYR A 512 13.62 -19.10 -29.49
N SER A 513 12.73 -20.11 -29.57
CA SER A 513 12.01 -20.46 -30.79
C SER A 513 10.73 -19.63 -30.96
N PHE A 514 10.53 -19.08 -32.17
CA PHE A 514 9.30 -18.38 -32.52
C PHE A 514 8.24 -19.36 -33.05
N LYS A 515 6.99 -19.17 -32.62
CA LYS A 515 5.84 -19.93 -33.15
C LYS A 515 5.71 -19.72 -34.66
N LYS A 516 5.65 -20.83 -35.41
CA LYS A 516 5.55 -20.80 -36.89
C LYS A 516 4.19 -20.26 -37.33
N PHE A 517 4.19 -19.37 -38.34
CA PHE A 517 2.97 -18.91 -38.99
C PHE A 517 2.33 -20.03 -39.82
N GLY A 518 0.99 -20.14 -39.79
CA GLY A 518 0.23 -21.11 -40.58
C GLY A 518 -0.09 -20.61 -42.00
N PHE A 519 -0.66 -21.49 -42.84
CA PHE A 519 -1.04 -21.19 -44.23
C PHE A 519 -2.16 -20.15 -44.41
N ILE A 520 -2.80 -19.70 -43.32
CA ILE A 520 -3.84 -18.67 -43.35
C ILE A 520 -3.15 -17.30 -43.19
N LYS A 521 -2.99 -16.56 -44.29
CA LYS A 521 -2.32 -15.25 -44.29
C LYS A 521 -3.05 -14.18 -43.46
N MET A 522 -4.38 -14.23 -43.42
CA MET A 522 -5.22 -13.33 -42.60
C MET A 522 -5.56 -14.00 -41.27
N GLY A 523 -5.82 -13.22 -40.22
CA GLY A 523 -6.00 -13.73 -38.85
C GLY A 523 -7.10 -14.78 -38.62
N ASN A 524 -8.07 -14.94 -39.54
CA ASN A 524 -8.98 -16.09 -39.54
C ASN A 524 -9.33 -16.57 -40.96
N LYS A 525 -9.91 -17.78 -41.06
CA LYS A 525 -10.26 -18.43 -42.33
C LYS A 525 -11.35 -17.70 -43.12
N GLN A 526 -12.31 -17.05 -42.46
CA GLN A 526 -13.40 -16.33 -43.11
C GLN A 526 -12.89 -15.07 -43.83
N VAL A 527 -12.11 -14.24 -43.15
CA VAL A 527 -11.45 -13.06 -43.73
C VAL A 527 -10.49 -13.48 -44.84
N ASN A 528 -9.70 -14.54 -44.64
CA ASN A 528 -8.80 -15.09 -45.67
C ASN A 528 -9.54 -15.68 -46.90
N ASN A 529 -10.85 -15.92 -46.82
CA ASN A 529 -11.66 -16.36 -47.96
C ASN A 529 -12.32 -15.16 -48.66
N ILE A 530 -12.83 -14.18 -47.91
CA ILE A 530 -13.38 -12.93 -48.48
C ILE A 530 -12.29 -12.17 -49.25
N TRP A 531 -11.08 -12.07 -48.69
CA TRP A 531 -9.91 -11.44 -49.35
C TRP A 531 -9.34 -12.25 -50.55
N LYS A 532 -9.96 -13.38 -50.92
CA LYS A 532 -9.65 -14.14 -52.15
C LYS A 532 -10.76 -14.03 -53.21
N ILE A 533 -11.86 -13.33 -52.92
CA ILE A 533 -12.89 -13.08 -53.93
C ILE A 533 -12.25 -12.19 -55.02
N PRO A 534 -12.24 -12.62 -56.30
CA PRO A 534 -11.64 -11.82 -57.37
C PRO A 534 -12.49 -10.57 -57.62
N SER A 535 -11.93 -9.40 -57.31
CA SER A 535 -12.52 -8.10 -57.61
C SER A 535 -11.70 -7.37 -58.69
N GLY A 536 -12.39 -6.92 -59.73
CA GLY A 536 -11.80 -6.27 -60.90
C GLY A 536 -12.89 -5.87 -61.89
N LEU A 537 -12.59 -4.94 -62.79
CA LEU A 537 -13.56 -4.44 -63.78
C LEU A 537 -14.08 -5.56 -64.70
N ASP A 538 -13.22 -6.53 -65.04
CA ASP A 538 -13.54 -7.70 -65.88
C ASP A 538 -14.67 -8.59 -65.31
N ALA A 539 -14.91 -8.51 -63.99
CA ALA A 539 -15.96 -9.26 -63.31
C ALA A 539 -17.34 -8.56 -63.36
N VAL A 540 -17.41 -7.30 -63.78
CA VAL A 540 -18.64 -6.49 -63.81
C VAL A 540 -19.16 -6.37 -65.23
N LYS A 541 -20.09 -7.24 -65.62
CA LYS A 541 -20.81 -7.16 -66.89
C LYS A 541 -22.14 -6.44 -66.71
N SER A 542 -22.48 -5.54 -67.63
CA SER A 542 -23.72 -4.74 -67.59
C SER A 542 -24.43 -4.74 -68.94
N ASP A 543 -25.15 -5.82 -69.23
CA ASP A 543 -25.99 -5.95 -70.42
C ASP A 543 -27.30 -5.18 -70.22
N VAL A 544 -27.50 -4.10 -71.00
CA VAL A 544 -28.69 -3.23 -70.92
C VAL A 544 -29.47 -3.30 -72.24
N LEU A 545 -30.75 -3.68 -72.15
CA LEU A 545 -31.67 -3.80 -73.29
C LEU A 545 -31.95 -2.45 -73.97
N LYS A 546 -32.04 -2.41 -75.30
CA LYS A 546 -32.25 -1.16 -76.05
C LYS A 546 -33.74 -0.82 -76.22
N PRO A 547 -34.17 0.43 -75.95
CA PRO A 547 -35.57 0.85 -76.12
C PRO A 547 -36.14 0.74 -77.55
N GLN A 548 -35.30 0.75 -78.58
CA GLN A 548 -35.75 0.64 -79.99
C GLN A 548 -36.27 -0.76 -80.30
N GLU A 549 -35.48 -1.77 -79.95
CA GLU A 549 -35.82 -3.19 -80.10
C GLU A 549 -37.13 -3.52 -79.36
N LEU A 550 -37.37 -2.88 -78.21
CA LEU A 550 -38.62 -3.00 -77.47
C LEU A 550 -39.83 -2.38 -78.21
N TYR A 551 -39.67 -1.18 -78.80
CA TYR A 551 -40.74 -0.48 -79.51
C TYR A 551 -41.16 -1.21 -80.79
N GLU A 552 -40.19 -1.67 -81.58
CA GLU A 552 -40.44 -2.39 -82.85
C GLU A 552 -41.19 -3.71 -82.61
N ASN A 553 -40.81 -4.46 -81.56
CA ASN A 553 -41.54 -5.65 -81.11
C ASN A 553 -42.99 -5.35 -80.70
N LEU A 554 -43.26 -4.20 -80.09
CA LEU A 554 -44.61 -3.80 -79.67
C LEU A 554 -45.47 -3.36 -80.86
N LYS A 555 -44.88 -2.66 -81.83
CA LYS A 555 -45.57 -2.32 -83.08
C LYS A 555 -45.96 -3.58 -83.86
N GLN A 556 -45.03 -4.53 -84.06
CA GLN A 556 -45.33 -5.81 -84.72
C GLN A 556 -46.46 -6.58 -84.02
N LYS A 557 -46.50 -6.56 -82.68
CA LYS A 557 -47.57 -7.18 -81.88
C LYS A 557 -48.93 -6.48 -81.96
N CYS A 558 -49.01 -5.26 -82.49
CA CYS A 558 -50.29 -4.58 -82.77
C CYS A 558 -50.71 -4.68 -84.24
N GLU A 559 -49.78 -4.98 -85.17
CA GLU A 559 -50.08 -5.21 -86.59
C GLU A 559 -50.45 -6.68 -86.89
N GLY A 560 -50.15 -7.61 -85.97
CA GLY A 560 -50.67 -8.98 -85.95
C GLY A 560 -52.03 -9.10 -85.24
N SER A 561 -52.78 -10.17 -85.52
CA SER A 561 -54.15 -10.37 -85.01
C SER A 561 -54.21 -10.38 -83.47
N LEU A 562 -55.26 -9.76 -82.93
CA LEU A 562 -55.53 -9.72 -81.50
C LEU A 562 -56.07 -11.08 -81.01
N GLU A 563 -55.30 -11.75 -80.16
CA GLU A 563 -55.83 -12.70 -79.16
C GLU A 563 -55.69 -12.04 -77.79
N GLU A 564 -56.77 -12.06 -76.98
CA GLU A 564 -56.89 -11.29 -75.74
C GLU A 564 -56.61 -12.14 -74.50
N ASP A 565 -55.34 -12.40 -74.24
CA ASP A 565 -54.86 -12.95 -72.96
C ASP A 565 -54.94 -11.89 -71.84
N GLU A 566 -56.16 -11.63 -71.34
CA GLU A 566 -56.38 -10.84 -70.12
C GLU A 566 -55.65 -11.49 -68.93
N THR A 567 -54.43 -11.02 -68.63
CA THR A 567 -53.58 -11.60 -67.58
C THR A 567 -53.29 -10.60 -66.47
N SER A 568 -53.55 -11.01 -65.23
CA SER A 568 -53.34 -10.17 -64.05
C SER A 568 -51.89 -9.66 -63.98
N GLY A 569 -51.74 -8.38 -63.67
CA GLY A 569 -50.47 -7.66 -63.74
C GLY A 569 -50.14 -7.03 -65.10
N GLU A 570 -51.07 -7.05 -66.08
CA GLU A 570 -50.89 -6.35 -67.36
C GLU A 570 -50.49 -4.88 -67.18
N ILE A 571 -51.15 -4.14 -66.29
CA ILE A 571 -50.82 -2.75 -65.94
C ILE A 571 -49.34 -2.58 -65.53
N VAL A 572 -48.78 -3.54 -64.79
CA VAL A 572 -47.36 -3.49 -64.37
C VAL A 572 -46.42 -3.79 -65.54
N LYS A 573 -46.76 -4.74 -66.41
CA LYS A 573 -46.02 -5.02 -67.65
C LYS A 573 -46.04 -3.79 -68.58
N GLN A 574 -47.21 -3.22 -68.81
CA GLN A 574 -47.41 -1.97 -69.56
C GLN A 574 -46.58 -0.84 -68.93
N TRP A 575 -46.58 -0.67 -67.61
CA TRP A 575 -45.79 0.37 -66.92
C TRP A 575 -44.27 0.17 -67.01
N GLN A 576 -43.77 -1.06 -66.97
CA GLN A 576 -42.35 -1.39 -67.20
C GLN A 576 -41.95 -1.10 -68.66
N ILE A 577 -42.81 -1.44 -69.62
CA ILE A 577 -42.68 -1.10 -71.03
C ILE A 577 -42.64 0.42 -71.22
N LEU A 578 -43.62 1.15 -70.67
CA LEU A 578 -43.71 2.61 -70.77
C LEU A 578 -42.51 3.30 -70.12
N ARG A 579 -42.00 2.81 -68.97
CA ARG A 579 -40.73 3.29 -68.37
C ARG A 579 -39.54 3.11 -69.32
N SER A 580 -39.49 2.00 -70.05
CA SER A 580 -38.41 1.68 -70.99
C SER A 580 -38.51 2.49 -72.30
N LEU A 581 -39.73 2.80 -72.77
CA LEU A 581 -39.99 3.58 -73.99
C LEU A 581 -39.96 5.10 -73.78
N ARG A 582 -40.29 5.57 -72.57
CA ARG A 582 -40.36 7.00 -72.20
C ARG A 582 -39.15 7.85 -72.63
N PRO A 583 -37.89 7.36 -72.62
CA PRO A 583 -36.75 8.18 -73.04
C PRO A 583 -36.74 8.58 -74.53
N ARG A 584 -37.61 8.00 -75.38
CA ARG A 584 -37.65 8.32 -76.82
C ARG A 584 -39.05 8.59 -77.38
N TYR A 585 -40.09 7.89 -76.93
CA TYR A 585 -41.41 7.89 -77.59
C TYR A 585 -42.49 8.70 -76.82
N LEU A 586 -42.10 9.52 -75.84
CA LEU A 586 -43.01 10.21 -74.92
C LEU A 586 -44.10 11.04 -75.60
N PHE A 587 -43.82 11.70 -76.73
CA PHE A 587 -44.82 12.54 -77.42
C PHE A 587 -45.95 11.74 -78.06
N GLU A 588 -45.70 10.48 -78.43
CA GLU A 588 -46.70 9.59 -79.03
C GLU A 588 -47.73 9.07 -78.01
N PHE A 589 -47.38 9.12 -76.72
CA PHE A 589 -48.27 8.69 -75.63
C PHE A 589 -49.52 9.59 -75.54
N SER A 590 -49.54 10.75 -76.21
CA SER A 590 -50.71 11.62 -76.37
C SER A 590 -51.91 10.97 -77.08
N LYS A 591 -51.71 9.85 -77.78
CA LYS A 591 -52.78 9.04 -78.39
C LYS A 591 -53.35 7.97 -77.45
N MET A 592 -52.80 7.85 -76.24
CA MET A 592 -53.07 6.78 -75.29
C MET A 592 -54.01 7.26 -74.19
N ASP A 593 -55.13 6.57 -74.02
CA ASP A 593 -56.12 6.80 -72.97
C ASP A 593 -56.18 5.56 -72.06
N GLU A 594 -56.56 5.72 -70.79
CA GLU A 594 -56.62 4.61 -69.81
C GLU A 594 -57.54 3.45 -70.26
N THR A 595 -58.56 3.74 -71.07
CA THR A 595 -59.52 2.76 -71.62
C THR A 595 -59.08 2.16 -72.97
N VAL A 596 -57.97 2.60 -73.55
CA VAL A 596 -57.47 2.16 -74.87
C VAL A 596 -56.09 1.50 -74.76
N GLY A 597 -55.30 1.86 -73.74
CA GLY A 597 -54.01 1.26 -73.43
C GLY A 597 -53.00 1.37 -74.57
N LEU A 598 -51.98 0.49 -74.57
CA LEU A 598 -50.88 0.51 -75.55
C LEU A 598 -51.34 0.47 -77.02
N ARG A 599 -52.53 -0.08 -77.31
CA ARG A 599 -53.10 -0.12 -78.68
C ARG A 599 -53.29 1.29 -79.27
N GLY A 600 -53.59 2.28 -78.43
CA GLY A 600 -53.78 3.68 -78.85
C GLY A 600 -52.53 4.37 -79.39
N LEU A 601 -51.32 3.86 -79.13
CA LEU A 601 -50.08 4.37 -79.74
C LEU A 601 -50.11 4.26 -81.28
N PHE A 602 -50.73 3.19 -81.78
CA PHE A 602 -50.60 2.74 -83.17
C PHE A 602 -51.85 2.95 -84.03
N ASP A 603 -53.07 2.92 -83.45
CA ASP A 603 -54.32 3.21 -84.18
C ASP A 603 -55.08 4.42 -83.59
N SER A 604 -55.22 5.48 -84.39
CA SER A 604 -55.91 6.72 -84.03
C SER A 604 -57.44 6.65 -84.08
N SER A 605 -58.03 5.59 -84.64
CA SER A 605 -59.48 5.43 -84.78
C SER A 605 -60.19 5.23 -83.44
N PHE A 606 -59.51 4.63 -82.46
CA PHE A 606 -60.03 4.40 -81.11
C PHE A 606 -60.06 5.69 -80.26
N ALA A 607 -59.05 6.54 -80.38
CA ALA A 607 -58.99 7.82 -79.66
C ALA A 607 -60.18 8.73 -80.03
N GLN A 608 -60.53 8.82 -81.32
CA GLN A 608 -61.67 9.62 -81.78
C GLN A 608 -63.03 9.09 -81.27
N LYS A 609 -63.18 7.78 -81.07
CA LYS A 609 -64.40 7.19 -80.47
C LYS A 609 -64.52 7.58 -78.99
N SER A 610 -63.44 7.42 -78.21
CA SER A 610 -63.43 7.80 -76.80
C SER A 610 -63.75 9.28 -76.60
N GLU A 611 -63.19 10.17 -77.43
CA GLU A 611 -63.49 11.61 -77.35
C GLU A 611 -64.97 11.93 -77.63
N GLN A 612 -65.60 11.25 -78.61
CA GLN A 612 -67.03 11.42 -78.89
C GLN A 612 -67.93 10.91 -77.74
N GLU A 613 -67.58 9.81 -77.08
CA GLU A 613 -68.32 9.29 -75.93
C GLU A 613 -68.17 10.18 -74.70
N LYS A 614 -66.94 10.60 -74.37
CA LYS A 614 -66.65 11.61 -73.33
C LYS A 614 -67.43 12.92 -73.56
N LYS A 615 -67.71 13.28 -74.82
CA LYS A 615 -68.51 14.46 -75.19
C LYS A 615 -70.01 14.26 -74.95
N LYS A 616 -70.60 13.14 -75.41
CA LYS A 616 -72.00 12.78 -75.12
C LYS A 616 -72.30 12.76 -73.62
N LEU A 617 -71.42 12.14 -72.84
CA LEU A 617 -71.59 11.96 -71.39
C LEU A 617 -71.53 13.32 -70.65
N ARG A 618 -70.76 14.30 -71.15
CA ARG A 618 -70.80 15.69 -70.68
C ARG A 618 -72.14 16.38 -70.96
N ASP A 619 -72.72 16.17 -72.13
CA ASP A 619 -74.00 16.79 -72.50
C ASP A 619 -75.17 16.22 -71.67
N GLU A 620 -75.16 14.91 -71.38
CA GLU A 620 -76.13 14.29 -70.45
C GLU A 620 -75.97 14.78 -69.00
N LEU A 621 -74.74 14.95 -68.51
CA LEU A 621 -74.49 15.54 -67.19
C LEU A 621 -74.99 16.99 -67.12
N LEU A 622 -74.74 17.80 -68.16
CA LEU A 622 -75.26 19.17 -68.25
C LEU A 622 -76.79 19.24 -68.30
N ALA A 623 -77.46 18.24 -68.90
CA ALA A 623 -78.91 18.11 -68.88
C ALA A 623 -79.42 17.73 -67.47
N ASN A 624 -78.77 16.76 -66.81
CA ASN A 624 -79.16 16.31 -65.46
C ASN A 624 -78.95 17.39 -64.39
N ILE A 625 -77.85 18.16 -64.44
CA ILE A 625 -77.57 19.27 -63.51
C ILE A 625 -78.65 20.37 -63.57
N LYS A 626 -79.30 20.57 -64.73
CA LYS A 626 -80.37 21.57 -64.89
C LYS A 626 -81.73 21.14 -64.34
N LYS A 627 -82.01 19.83 -64.23
CA LYS A 627 -83.30 19.29 -63.73
C LYS A 627 -83.72 19.85 -62.35
N PRO A 628 -82.91 19.78 -61.27
CA PRO A 628 -83.33 20.24 -59.94
C PRO A 628 -83.59 21.76 -59.87
N HIS A 629 -82.98 22.56 -60.75
CA HIS A 629 -83.30 23.98 -60.86
C HIS A 629 -84.69 24.19 -61.49
N ILE A 630 -85.03 23.43 -62.53
CA ILE A 630 -86.35 23.47 -63.19
C ILE A 630 -87.44 23.00 -62.23
N GLU A 631 -87.20 21.93 -61.47
CA GLU A 631 -88.13 21.39 -60.47
C GLU A 631 -88.37 22.38 -59.31
N ARG A 632 -87.32 23.03 -58.78
CA ARG A 632 -87.49 24.13 -57.81
C ARG A 632 -88.28 25.31 -58.39
N LEU A 633 -88.11 25.62 -59.69
CA LEU A 633 -88.90 26.65 -60.38
C LEU A 633 -90.38 26.28 -60.51
N ALA A 634 -90.68 25.01 -60.78
CA ALA A 634 -92.05 24.49 -60.83
C ALA A 634 -92.72 24.50 -59.45
N LEU A 635 -92.02 24.04 -58.40
CA LEU A 635 -92.49 24.10 -57.02
C LEU A 635 -92.75 25.54 -56.54
N ALA A 636 -91.86 26.48 -56.87
CA ALA A 636 -92.02 27.89 -56.53
C ALA A 636 -93.23 28.54 -57.24
N ARG A 637 -93.53 28.15 -58.49
CA ARG A 637 -94.74 28.59 -59.21
C ARG A 637 -96.01 28.01 -58.57
N LYS A 638 -96.03 26.70 -58.32
CA LYS A 638 -97.18 26.02 -57.72
C LYS A 638 -97.50 26.56 -56.31
N SER A 639 -96.49 26.78 -55.48
CA SER A 639 -96.65 27.41 -54.15
C SER A 639 -97.19 28.86 -54.23
N LYS A 640 -96.89 29.60 -55.31
CA LYS A 640 -97.44 30.94 -55.56
C LYS A 640 -98.92 30.88 -55.95
N GLU A 641 -99.32 29.91 -56.76
CA GLU A 641 -100.72 29.65 -57.13
C GLU A 641 -101.55 29.14 -55.95
N GLU A 642 -100.98 28.25 -55.12
CA GLU A 642 -101.58 27.81 -53.86
C GLU A 642 -101.73 28.97 -52.85
N ARG A 643 -100.76 29.90 -52.79
CA ARG A 643 -100.91 31.15 -52.03
C ARG A 643 -101.98 32.09 -52.60
N GLN A 644 -102.12 32.21 -53.92
CA GLN A 644 -103.15 33.06 -54.54
C GLN A 644 -104.56 32.47 -54.43
N THR A 645 -104.70 31.15 -54.50
CA THR A 645 -106.00 30.46 -54.30
C THR A 645 -106.40 30.41 -52.83
N ARG A 646 -105.46 30.24 -51.89
CA ARG A 646 -105.74 30.46 -50.45
C ARG A 646 -106.06 31.92 -50.13
N LYS A 647 -105.38 32.88 -50.77
CA LYS A 647 -105.74 34.31 -50.63
C LYS A 647 -107.17 34.56 -51.10
N ARG A 648 -107.55 34.19 -52.32
CA ARG A 648 -108.93 34.37 -52.81
C ARG A 648 -109.98 33.75 -51.89
N LYS A 649 -109.78 32.52 -51.40
CA LYS A 649 -110.75 31.91 -50.48
C LYS A 649 -110.84 32.59 -49.11
N LEU A 650 -109.73 33.09 -48.57
CA LEU A 650 -109.74 33.85 -47.30
C LEU A 650 -110.22 35.30 -47.47
N GLU A 651 -110.03 35.89 -48.66
CA GLU A 651 -110.53 37.21 -49.05
C GLU A 651 -112.02 37.18 -49.41
N GLU A 652 -112.58 36.02 -49.78
CA GLU A 652 -114.01 35.79 -50.01
C GLU A 652 -114.79 35.40 -48.73
N GLU A 653 -114.14 34.81 -47.70
CA GLU A 653 -114.82 34.38 -46.46
C GLU A 653 -114.52 35.24 -45.20
N ASN A 654 -113.46 36.07 -45.18
CA ASN A 654 -113.10 36.89 -44.01
C ASN A 654 -112.83 38.37 -44.34
N GLU A 655 -113.75 39.02 -45.07
CA GLU A 655 -113.83 40.50 -45.13
C GLU A 655 -114.34 41.11 -43.79
N VAL A 656 -114.55 40.28 -42.76
CA VAL A 656 -115.06 40.67 -41.44
C VAL A 656 -114.16 40.10 -40.34
N LYS A 657 -113.29 40.95 -39.77
CA LYS A 657 -112.67 40.82 -38.43
C LYS A 657 -111.61 39.70 -38.28
N ASP A 658 -110.73 39.71 -37.27
CA ASP A 658 -110.21 40.79 -36.42
C ASP A 658 -108.87 40.32 -35.81
N ASP A 659 -107.91 41.24 -35.67
CA ASP A 659 -107.07 41.44 -34.47
C ASP A 659 -106.11 40.34 -33.91
N LYS A 660 -105.09 40.81 -33.16
CA LYS A 660 -104.26 40.10 -32.14
C LYS A 660 -103.23 39.00 -32.53
N LYS A 661 -102.00 39.18 -32.01
CA LYS A 661 -101.14 38.31 -31.13
C LYS A 661 -100.96 36.81 -31.50
N LEU A 662 -99.87 36.09 -31.17
CA LEU A 662 -98.78 36.20 -30.16
C LEU A 662 -97.38 36.08 -30.85
N LYS A 663 -96.18 36.11 -30.21
CA LYS A 663 -95.50 35.11 -29.34
C LYS A 663 -95.82 33.62 -29.72
N THR A 664 -94.93 32.64 -29.65
CA THR A 664 -93.94 32.22 -28.63
C THR A 664 -92.83 31.44 -29.42
N GLU A 665 -91.51 31.46 -29.13
CA GLU A 665 -90.81 30.69 -28.06
C GLU A 665 -91.19 29.20 -28.00
N VAL A 666 -90.20 28.30 -27.75
CA VAL A 666 -90.25 26.96 -27.09
C VAL A 666 -89.15 25.99 -27.61
N ASP A 667 -88.22 25.70 -26.69
CA ASP A 667 -87.55 24.43 -26.35
C ASP A 667 -86.43 23.76 -27.20
N GLU A 668 -85.21 23.90 -26.64
CA GLU A 668 -84.22 22.87 -26.24
C GLU A 668 -84.77 21.47 -25.80
N PRO A 669 -83.94 20.51 -25.31
CA PRO A 669 -82.58 20.09 -25.71
C PRO A 669 -82.46 18.55 -25.90
N ASN A 670 -81.22 18.08 -26.16
CA ASN A 670 -80.66 16.77 -25.77
C ASN A 670 -81.46 15.47 -26.01
N LEU A 671 -80.94 14.64 -26.92
CA LEU A 671 -80.67 13.22 -26.61
C LEU A 671 -79.40 12.77 -27.37
N ALA A 672 -78.60 11.90 -26.75
CA ALA A 672 -77.28 11.50 -27.26
C ALA A 672 -77.36 10.26 -28.18
N ILE A 673 -76.28 10.01 -28.93
CA ILE A 673 -75.57 8.70 -29.09
C ILE A 673 -74.50 8.80 -30.22
N VAL A 674 -73.22 8.57 -29.88
CA VAL A 674 -72.19 7.68 -30.51
C VAL A 674 -72.11 7.65 -32.07
N ASP A 675 -70.96 7.82 -32.76
CA ASP A 675 -69.54 7.75 -32.35
C ASP A 675 -68.55 8.49 -33.30
N SER A 676 -67.26 8.43 -32.94
CA SER A 676 -66.06 8.29 -33.78
C SER A 676 -65.33 9.52 -34.38
N ASN A 677 -64.16 9.78 -33.78
CA ASN A 677 -62.84 9.93 -34.39
C ASN A 677 -62.44 11.17 -35.24
N GLN A 678 -61.34 11.80 -34.77
CA GLN A 678 -60.17 12.30 -35.53
C GLN A 678 -60.36 13.56 -36.43
N THR A 679 -59.44 14.52 -36.52
CA THR A 679 -58.13 14.68 -35.83
C THR A 679 -57.72 16.17 -35.73
N ASP A 680 -56.81 16.45 -34.79
CA ASP A 680 -55.80 17.51 -34.76
C ASP A 680 -56.19 19.01 -34.79
N ALA A 681 -55.54 19.76 -33.89
CA ALA A 681 -55.70 21.21 -33.70
C ALA A 681 -54.51 22.00 -34.28
N VAL A 682 -54.66 23.34 -34.33
CA VAL A 682 -53.78 24.25 -35.10
C VAL A 682 -53.39 25.47 -34.23
N SER A 683 -52.24 26.08 -34.55
CA SER A 683 -51.83 27.49 -34.32
C SER A 683 -51.83 28.11 -32.90
N ASP A 684 -50.61 28.46 -32.48
CA ASP A 684 -50.14 29.83 -32.18
C ASP A 684 -50.60 30.69 -30.96
N GLU A 685 -49.67 31.60 -30.64
CA GLU A 685 -49.73 32.86 -29.85
C GLU A 685 -50.12 32.88 -28.36
N ASN A 686 -49.07 32.91 -27.52
CA ASN A 686 -48.80 33.91 -26.46
C ASN A 686 -49.90 34.26 -25.42
N GLY A 687 -49.74 33.78 -24.17
CA GLY A 687 -50.50 34.35 -23.04
C GLY A 687 -50.21 33.83 -21.61
N THR A 688 -49.32 34.53 -20.90
CA THR A 688 -49.39 34.83 -19.44
C THR A 688 -49.70 33.73 -18.39
N LEU A 689 -48.69 33.45 -17.55
CA LEU A 689 -48.72 33.04 -16.12
C LEU A 689 -50.05 32.53 -15.49
N LYS A 690 -50.01 31.31 -14.92
CA LYS A 690 -50.76 30.98 -13.69
C LYS A 690 -50.07 29.89 -12.84
N HIS A 691 -50.57 29.69 -11.63
CA HIS A 691 -49.93 28.99 -10.52
C HIS A 691 -50.79 27.81 -10.01
N ASN A 692 -50.15 26.90 -9.27
CA ASN A 692 -50.69 25.75 -8.53
C ASN A 692 -51.00 24.41 -9.25
N GLN A 693 -50.36 23.38 -8.67
CA GLN A 693 -50.73 21.98 -8.46
C GLN A 693 -52.25 21.74 -8.16
N PRO A 694 -52.83 20.52 -8.32
CA PRO A 694 -52.29 19.30 -7.68
C PRO A 694 -52.50 17.90 -8.31
N LYS A 695 -51.97 16.95 -7.53
CA LYS A 695 -52.11 15.48 -7.46
C LYS A 695 -53.43 14.83 -7.92
N GLY A 696 -53.32 13.52 -8.18
CA GLY A 696 -54.21 12.49 -7.59
C GLY A 696 -55.31 11.97 -8.50
N ASP A 697 -55.88 10.78 -8.27
CA ASP A 697 -55.58 9.70 -7.30
C ASP A 697 -56.09 8.37 -7.94
N ALA A 698 -55.34 7.25 -7.90
CA ALA A 698 -55.27 6.23 -6.84
C ALA A 698 -56.55 5.37 -6.64
N LYS A 699 -56.39 4.03 -6.73
CA LYS A 699 -57.14 2.91 -6.09
C LYS A 699 -56.62 1.57 -6.66
N GLU A 700 -56.59 0.44 -5.95
CA GLU A 700 -57.08 0.14 -4.60
C GLU A 700 -56.17 -0.90 -3.87
N ASP A 701 -56.58 -1.35 -2.68
CA ASP A 701 -55.86 -2.23 -1.73
C ASP A 701 -55.60 -3.67 -2.25
N SER A 702 -54.93 -4.63 -1.59
CA SER A 702 -54.54 -4.85 -0.17
C SER A 702 -53.30 -5.81 -0.10
N ALA A 703 -52.29 -5.63 0.77
CA ALA A 703 -52.13 -5.99 2.20
C ALA A 703 -51.31 -7.29 2.45
N GLU A 704 -50.72 -7.41 3.66
CA GLU A 704 -50.10 -8.62 4.28
C GLU A 704 -48.81 -9.24 3.66
N VAL A 705 -47.95 -9.99 4.38
CA VAL A 705 -47.40 -9.83 5.76
C VAL A 705 -46.08 -10.66 5.96
N GLU A 706 -45.24 -10.27 6.92
CA GLU A 706 -44.17 -11.05 7.61
C GLU A 706 -42.93 -11.66 6.86
N LYS A 707 -42.12 -12.37 7.67
CA LYS A 707 -40.72 -12.88 7.59
C LYS A 707 -40.68 -14.16 8.50
N PRO A 708 -39.58 -14.93 8.69
CA PRO A 708 -38.32 -15.13 7.94
C PRO A 708 -37.93 -16.65 7.82
N LYS A 709 -36.61 -16.99 7.71
CA LYS A 709 -35.92 -18.28 8.07
C LYS A 709 -36.05 -19.50 7.10
N GLU A 710 -35.13 -20.49 7.00
CA GLU A 710 -33.70 -20.69 7.38
C GLU A 710 -33.16 -22.07 6.86
N SER A 711 -31.83 -22.33 6.82
CA SER A 711 -31.12 -23.65 6.68
C SER A 711 -31.35 -24.52 5.38
N SER A 712 -30.35 -24.84 4.53
CA SER A 712 -29.19 -25.80 4.58
C SER A 712 -29.52 -27.21 4.02
N GLU A 713 -28.60 -28.10 3.55
CA GLU A 713 -27.12 -28.15 3.47
C GLU A 713 -26.60 -28.07 1.99
N GLY A 714 -25.82 -28.94 1.32
CA GLY A 714 -25.11 -30.24 1.57
C GLY A 714 -25.19 -31.21 0.34
N ILE A 715 -24.32 -32.21 0.04
CA ILE A 715 -22.95 -32.66 0.43
C ILE A 715 -22.36 -33.50 -0.77
N SER A 716 -21.01 -33.67 -0.87
CA SER A 716 -20.21 -34.63 -1.71
C SER A 716 -20.28 -34.51 -3.27
N GLU A 717 -19.33 -35.03 -4.09
CA GLU A 717 -18.18 -35.94 -3.87
C GLU A 717 -16.96 -35.65 -4.80
N GLU A 718 -15.80 -36.27 -4.55
CA GLU A 718 -14.55 -36.22 -5.35
C GLU A 718 -14.54 -37.31 -6.46
N PRO A 719 -13.67 -37.25 -7.49
CA PRO A 719 -12.50 -38.14 -7.44
C PRO A 719 -11.20 -37.59 -8.06
N ARG A 720 -10.11 -38.29 -7.74
CA ARG A 720 -8.71 -38.06 -8.16
C ARG A 720 -8.43 -38.58 -9.58
N GLU A 721 -7.31 -38.14 -10.16
CA GLU A 721 -6.27 -39.09 -10.60
C GLU A 721 -4.86 -38.45 -10.60
N THR A 722 -3.83 -39.25 -10.84
CA THR A 722 -2.41 -38.94 -10.53
C THR A 722 -1.47 -39.17 -11.74
N THR A 723 -0.15 -39.10 -11.48
CA THR A 723 0.99 -39.23 -12.41
C THR A 723 1.37 -37.94 -13.16
N SER A 724 2.65 -37.59 -13.34
CA SER A 724 3.90 -38.24 -12.88
C SER A 724 4.79 -37.25 -12.12
#